data_AF-A0A3R7M4T3-F1
#
_entry.id   AF-A0A3R7M4T3-F1
#
_cell.length_a   1.000
_cell.length_b   1.000
_cell.length_c   1.000
_cell.angle_alpha   90.00
_cell.angle_beta   90.00
_cell.angle_gamma   90.00
#
_symmetry.space_group_name_H-M   'P 1'
#
loop_
_entity.id
_entity.type
_entity.pdbx_description
1 polymer ?
#
loop_
_entity_poly.entity_id
_entity_poly.type
_entity_poly.pdbx_seq_one_letter_code
_entity_poly.pdbx_strand_id
1 'polypeptide(L)'
;MSVLRDVSGGVLRSQNHEKSAAAVATDPGGDVRGNIARLTARARQLLADDTDTRVVRNGLSAYETSRKVAADVSARARAPGQAGATQASVELFMASLGFNLQEQQRLLQQLQASQGPLTATGDVGAAAKTSGAFFHGQVDDELGSTLESFVANRRHEIMRRSMDEMHCRVEDLVQERSEIIIRASWERCCKEVADVFESFSLKAGGGGGEVARGKMSTTGVNPAGTVRPRAGVMALLNGRDAASMRILNKIAGFARIVDTQPPLQWVRCFAAHVADDAPFVTDEVALLWTTVEQILQPILQLGSASTNMTFVASSRHMMERKALVSVLSRVLKVEPERFGELENMHATRFISIMGRYTSSANPWAHIYTAMRCGRYDAAAIVANNAGFRLVEAKLEAYANAHTTQRSTLPPAVELRSLYEEEATRADPYRQIVLLLLLVGNTGESSDVVLSAVASLSSKVARSLEDALWIRLFCVRSVELQDGNKLQSLAEMQRLLLDDMQELVELVRGDVVRLASLLIHALLPSSGLRLLIEGDNTYVDGVHLAMCFHNSNLLPCGDVEVPVDLSRLIPQYCSLVLLDADKRHACAAYAGAAVFRYFLRTNLVDAFVEYCGNELVCVKLFGQRGGSRVSSDGVLLQEPPSPELLEAMERVAEAGAARGQAEIAVHVFSVLERAAALVKDDARADYALSRALQIICPALSHAFQQTPSGENTSLFMHAAALQERVACSERVVPHACAEAFQILCKMGEVFLGVARGELEVALRCFWSLPFIPTTAEDIERCAELLDTATESIATAVPPILLLVMQSMLKLAEVLKSRGQTSEAAQMQRRAQTLTMWVRRWKRLVSRQLIDELTSLERLLAL
;
A
#
# COMPACT_ATOMS: atom_id res chain seq x y z
N MET A 1 -22.14 -51.87 -28.49
CA MET A 1 -22.21 -53.13 -27.72
C MET A 1 -22.13 -52.73 -26.26
N SER A 2 -23.22 -52.47 -25.52
CA SER A 2 -24.39 -53.34 -25.27
C SER A 2 -23.91 -54.71 -24.78
N VAL A 3 -24.41 -55.30 -23.68
CA VAL A 3 -25.59 -55.03 -22.86
C VAL A 3 -25.46 -55.91 -21.61
N LEU A 4 -25.68 -55.29 -20.45
CA LEU A 4 -26.61 -55.67 -19.38
C LEU A 4 -26.91 -57.16 -19.12
N ARG A 5 -26.87 -57.51 -17.83
CA ARG A 5 -28.02 -58.01 -17.05
C ARG A 5 -27.80 -57.48 -15.61
N ASP A 6 -28.56 -56.55 -15.03
CA ASP A 6 -30.02 -56.32 -15.04
C ASP A 6 -30.71 -57.57 -14.46
N VAL A 7 -31.64 -57.54 -13.49
CA VAL A 7 -32.77 -56.64 -13.21
C VAL A 7 -33.13 -56.97 -11.73
N SER A 8 -33.71 -56.12 -10.85
CA SER A 8 -35.03 -55.48 -10.90
C SER A 8 -35.19 -54.74 -9.55
N GLY A 9 -35.74 -53.53 -9.42
CA GLY A 9 -36.72 -52.85 -10.24
C GLY A 9 -38.09 -52.86 -9.55
N GLY A 10 -38.63 -51.67 -9.26
CA GLY A 10 -40.07 -51.43 -9.32
C GLY A 10 -40.85 -51.44 -8.00
N VAL A 11 -41.19 -50.24 -7.54
CA VAL A 11 -42.57 -49.73 -7.39
C VAL A 11 -43.67 -50.81 -7.27
N LEU A 12 -44.40 -50.83 -6.15
CA LEU A 12 -45.85 -50.56 -6.10
C LEU A 12 -46.43 -50.92 -4.73
N ARG A 13 -47.15 -49.95 -4.19
CA ARG A 13 -48.49 -50.09 -3.60
C ARG A 13 -48.81 -51.39 -2.85
N SER A 14 -49.23 -51.12 -1.62
CA SER A 14 -50.47 -51.62 -0.99
C SER A 14 -50.46 -53.05 -0.47
N GLN A 15 -50.89 -53.18 0.78
CA GLN A 15 -52.07 -53.95 1.24
C GLN A 15 -51.82 -54.39 2.70
N ASN A 16 -52.71 -54.27 3.68
CA ASN A 16 -54.15 -54.08 3.65
C ASN A 16 -54.62 -53.29 4.88
N HIS A 17 -55.40 -52.24 4.61
CA HIS A 17 -56.61 -52.01 5.37
C HIS A 17 -57.56 -53.18 5.08
N GLU A 18 -57.82 -54.03 6.07
CA GLU A 18 -59.14 -54.63 6.21
C GLU A 18 -59.95 -53.78 7.18
N LYS A 19 -61.13 -53.38 6.69
CA LYS A 19 -62.14 -52.61 7.41
C LYS A 19 -62.75 -53.47 8.51
N SER A 20 -62.87 -52.94 9.72
CA SER A 20 -64.16 -52.96 10.42
C SER A 20 -64.25 -51.83 11.43
N ALA A 21 -65.43 -51.23 11.47
CA ALA A 21 -65.73 -49.89 11.94
C ALA A 21 -65.92 -49.77 13.46
N ALA A 22 -65.52 -48.64 14.04
CA ALA A 22 -66.25 -48.00 15.13
C ALA A 22 -65.87 -46.51 15.27
N ALA A 23 -66.86 -45.65 15.03
CA ALA A 23 -67.10 -44.31 15.59
C ALA A 23 -66.08 -43.17 15.41
N VAL A 24 -66.64 -42.08 14.86
CA VAL A 24 -66.14 -40.71 14.71
C VAL A 24 -65.71 -40.08 16.04
N ALA A 25 -64.53 -39.44 16.06
CA ALA A 25 -64.24 -38.27 16.87
C ALA A 25 -63.22 -37.39 16.12
N THR A 26 -63.67 -36.24 15.63
CA THR A 26 -62.85 -35.19 15.00
C THR A 26 -61.95 -34.54 16.06
N ASP A 27 -60.64 -34.70 15.93
CA ASP A 27 -59.63 -34.00 16.75
C ASP A 27 -59.28 -32.63 16.11
N PRO A 28 -59.52 -31.49 16.79
CA PRO A 28 -59.23 -30.15 16.26
C PRO A 28 -57.74 -29.79 16.21
N GLY A 29 -56.85 -30.57 16.86
CA GLY A 29 -55.42 -30.27 16.98
C GLY A 29 -54.56 -30.63 15.75
N GLY A 30 -55.08 -31.43 14.82
CA GLY A 30 -54.33 -31.95 13.67
C GLY A 30 -54.09 -30.94 12.54
N ASP A 31 -54.97 -29.95 12.37
CA ASP A 31 -54.95 -29.08 11.19
C ASP A 31 -53.94 -27.91 11.34
N VAL A 32 -53.69 -27.43 12.56
CA VAL A 32 -52.77 -26.30 12.83
C VAL A 32 -51.31 -26.71 12.60
N ARG A 33 -50.90 -27.89 13.07
CA ARG A 33 -49.51 -28.38 12.97
C ARG A 33 -49.16 -28.74 11.51
N GLY A 34 -50.12 -29.27 10.74
CA GLY A 34 -49.97 -29.53 9.30
C GLY A 34 -49.91 -28.25 8.45
N ASN A 35 -50.60 -27.19 8.86
CA ASN A 35 -50.57 -25.89 8.17
C ASN A 35 -49.30 -25.08 8.46
N ILE A 36 -48.77 -25.14 9.69
CA ILE A 36 -47.45 -24.59 10.05
C ILE A 36 -46.33 -25.30 9.26
N ALA A 37 -46.43 -26.62 9.08
CA ALA A 37 -45.46 -27.37 8.27
C ALA A 37 -45.50 -26.98 6.78
N ARG A 38 -46.70 -26.72 6.22
CA ARG A 38 -46.86 -26.20 4.84
C ARG A 38 -46.34 -24.77 4.66
N LEU A 39 -46.58 -23.89 5.64
CA LEU A 39 -46.01 -22.53 5.70
C LEU A 39 -44.47 -22.55 5.74
N THR A 40 -43.91 -23.44 6.56
CA THR A 40 -42.45 -23.61 6.73
C THR A 40 -41.79 -24.21 5.48
N ALA A 41 -42.44 -25.16 4.81
CA ALA A 41 -41.93 -25.76 3.58
C ALA A 41 -41.92 -24.76 2.40
N ARG A 42 -42.95 -23.91 2.30
CA ARG A 42 -43.07 -22.91 1.22
C ARG A 42 -42.13 -21.72 1.41
N ALA A 43 -41.89 -21.29 2.65
CA ALA A 43 -40.87 -20.29 2.98
C ALA A 43 -39.44 -20.78 2.68
N ARG A 44 -39.16 -22.07 2.86
CA ARG A 44 -37.88 -22.70 2.47
C ARG A 44 -37.70 -22.78 0.95
N GLN A 45 -38.77 -23.01 0.20
CA GLN A 45 -38.74 -23.08 -1.27
C GLN A 45 -38.49 -21.71 -1.90
N LEU A 46 -39.11 -20.64 -1.38
CA LEU A 46 -38.85 -19.26 -1.83
C LEU A 46 -37.43 -18.76 -1.54
N LEU A 47 -36.77 -19.29 -0.50
CA LEU A 47 -35.36 -19.01 -0.19
C LEU A 47 -34.37 -19.84 -1.04
N ALA A 48 -34.82 -20.93 -1.65
CA ALA A 48 -33.99 -21.82 -2.46
C ALA A 48 -34.02 -21.50 -3.96
N ASP A 49 -35.09 -20.86 -4.47
CA ASP A 49 -35.33 -20.65 -5.91
C ASP A 49 -34.70 -19.38 -6.51
N ASP A 50 -33.78 -18.68 -5.82
CA ASP A 50 -32.85 -17.69 -6.39
C ASP A 50 -33.46 -16.57 -7.28
N THR A 51 -34.70 -16.12 -7.01
CA THR A 51 -35.35 -15.02 -7.74
C THR A 51 -35.52 -13.75 -6.91
N ASP A 52 -34.44 -13.23 -6.31
CA ASP A 52 -34.44 -11.86 -5.78
C ASP A 52 -33.24 -11.03 -6.25
N THR A 53 -32.83 -11.23 -7.51
CA THR A 53 -31.98 -10.30 -8.25
C THR A 53 -32.79 -9.13 -8.84
N ARG A 54 -33.76 -8.56 -8.10
CA ARG A 54 -34.37 -7.26 -8.49
C ARG A 54 -33.59 -6.11 -7.85
N VAL A 55 -32.54 -5.77 -8.57
CA VAL A 55 -31.80 -4.50 -8.55
C VAL A 55 -32.69 -3.31 -8.20
N VAL A 56 -32.50 -2.80 -6.98
CA VAL A 56 -32.07 -1.42 -6.70
C VAL A 56 -32.38 -0.43 -7.83
N ARG A 57 -33.60 0.10 -7.87
CA ARG A 57 -33.90 1.25 -8.74
C ARG A 57 -33.80 2.61 -8.04
N ASN A 58 -33.56 2.64 -6.73
CA ASN A 58 -33.37 3.88 -5.94
C ASN A 58 -32.35 3.76 -4.78
N GLY A 59 -31.41 2.80 -4.82
CA GLY A 59 -30.36 2.70 -3.81
C GLY A 59 -30.80 2.24 -2.42
N LEU A 60 -32.03 1.73 -2.24
CA LEU A 60 -32.54 1.24 -0.95
C LEU A 60 -32.92 -0.25 -1.05
N SER A 61 -32.55 -1.02 -0.03
CA SER A 61 -32.88 -2.44 0.11
C SER A 61 -34.39 -2.66 0.31
N ALA A 62 -34.89 -3.88 0.03
CA ALA A 62 -36.28 -4.27 0.34
C ALA A 62 -36.62 -4.02 1.83
N TYR A 63 -35.62 -4.19 2.70
CA TYR A 63 -35.67 -3.87 4.12
C TYR A 63 -35.92 -2.37 4.38
N GLU A 64 -35.22 -1.48 3.68
CA GLU A 64 -35.41 -0.02 3.84
C GLU A 64 -36.73 0.47 3.24
N THR A 65 -37.19 -0.16 2.16
CA THR A 65 -38.49 0.11 1.56
C THR A 65 -39.61 -0.30 2.52
N SER A 66 -39.49 -1.48 3.13
CA SER A 66 -40.45 -1.97 4.12
C SER A 66 -40.40 -1.14 5.42
N ARG A 67 -39.23 -0.66 5.86
CA ARG A 67 -39.09 0.24 7.00
C ARG A 67 -39.75 1.60 6.74
N LYS A 68 -39.59 2.15 5.53
CA LYS A 68 -40.14 3.45 5.15
C LYS A 68 -41.67 3.40 4.96
N VAL A 69 -42.17 2.31 4.38
CA VAL A 69 -43.63 2.06 4.25
C VAL A 69 -44.26 1.79 5.62
N ALA A 70 -43.59 1.04 6.51
CA ALA A 70 -44.06 0.85 7.89
C ALA A 70 -44.10 2.17 8.67
N ALA A 71 -43.11 3.04 8.50
CA ALA A 71 -43.10 4.37 9.10
C ALA A 71 -44.23 5.27 8.55
N ASP A 72 -44.49 5.22 7.23
CA ASP A 72 -45.59 5.95 6.59
C ASP A 72 -46.98 5.44 7.00
N VAL A 73 -47.12 4.13 7.24
CA VAL A 73 -48.38 3.52 7.72
C VAL A 73 -48.60 3.80 9.20
N SER A 74 -47.56 3.74 10.04
CA SER A 74 -47.63 4.20 11.44
C SER A 74 -47.95 5.69 11.56
N ALA A 75 -47.53 6.51 10.59
CA ALA A 75 -47.91 7.92 10.52
C ALA A 75 -49.39 8.10 10.12
N ARG A 76 -49.92 7.27 9.21
CA ARG A 76 -51.35 7.29 8.81
C ARG A 76 -52.29 6.68 9.84
N ALA A 77 -51.84 5.72 10.64
CA ALA A 77 -52.62 5.08 11.70
C ALA A 77 -52.92 5.97 12.92
N ARG A 78 -52.41 7.22 12.95
CA ARG A 78 -52.75 8.23 13.97
C ARG A 78 -54.01 9.05 13.66
N ALA A 79 -54.71 8.78 12.54
CA ALA A 79 -56.01 9.40 12.25
C ALA A 79 -57.16 8.56 12.88
N PRO A 80 -58.12 9.15 13.61
CA PRO A 80 -59.14 8.39 14.32
C PRO A 80 -60.21 7.84 13.37
N GLY A 81 -60.48 6.53 13.43
CA GLY A 81 -61.76 5.98 12.93
C GLY A 81 -61.74 4.73 12.03
N GLN A 82 -60.63 4.02 11.80
CA GLN A 82 -60.64 2.75 11.04
C GLN A 82 -59.81 1.64 11.71
N ALA A 83 -60.20 0.38 11.44
CA ALA A 83 -59.88 -0.88 12.13
C ALA A 83 -58.48 -1.05 12.75
N GLY A 84 -58.44 -1.80 13.88
CA GLY A 84 -57.26 -2.01 14.71
C GLY A 84 -56.03 -2.57 13.99
N ALA A 85 -54.86 -2.04 14.34
CA ALA A 85 -53.55 -2.29 13.72
C ALA A 85 -53.05 -3.75 13.79
N THR A 86 -53.71 -4.61 14.56
CA THR A 86 -53.31 -6.00 14.84
C THR A 86 -53.71 -6.98 13.74
N GLN A 87 -54.79 -6.73 13.00
CA GLN A 87 -55.25 -7.63 11.94
C GLN A 87 -54.53 -7.37 10.60
N ALA A 88 -54.30 -6.10 10.26
CA ALA A 88 -53.64 -5.70 9.01
C ALA A 88 -52.16 -6.12 8.96
N SER A 89 -51.46 -6.18 10.09
CA SER A 89 -50.05 -6.55 10.19
C SER A 89 -49.80 -8.05 9.95
N VAL A 90 -50.72 -8.91 10.41
CA VAL A 90 -50.68 -10.36 10.16
C VAL A 90 -51.06 -10.67 8.71
N GLU A 91 -52.08 -9.99 8.17
CA GLU A 91 -52.48 -10.11 6.76
C GLU A 91 -51.36 -9.64 5.80
N LEU A 92 -50.66 -8.54 6.12
CA LEU A 92 -49.49 -8.05 5.36
C LEU A 92 -48.30 -9.01 5.41
N PHE A 93 -48.05 -9.67 6.54
CA PHE A 93 -46.99 -10.67 6.67
C PHE A 93 -47.30 -11.91 5.81
N MET A 94 -48.54 -12.42 5.84
CA MET A 94 -48.96 -13.53 4.97
C MET A 94 -48.93 -13.15 3.49
N ALA A 95 -49.30 -11.91 3.14
CA ALA A 95 -49.19 -11.40 1.78
C ALA A 95 -47.73 -11.31 1.29
N SER A 96 -46.80 -10.89 2.16
CA SER A 96 -45.36 -10.86 1.85
C SER A 96 -44.73 -12.24 1.65
N LEU A 97 -45.43 -13.29 2.08
CA LEU A 97 -45.09 -14.71 1.87
C LEU A 97 -45.88 -15.35 0.70
N GLY A 98 -46.66 -14.56 -0.05
CA GLY A 98 -47.34 -14.98 -1.28
C GLY A 98 -48.70 -15.66 -1.12
N PHE A 99 -49.34 -15.60 0.05
CA PHE A 99 -50.69 -16.14 0.26
C PHE A 99 -51.77 -15.25 -0.35
N ASN A 100 -52.76 -15.84 -1.02
CA ASN A 100 -53.86 -15.07 -1.60
C ASN A 100 -54.92 -14.70 -0.53
N LEU A 101 -55.75 -13.69 -0.81
CA LEU A 101 -56.70 -13.12 0.15
C LEU A 101 -57.70 -14.16 0.71
N GLN A 102 -58.07 -15.16 -0.09
CA GLN A 102 -59.01 -16.21 0.28
C GLN A 102 -58.36 -17.25 1.22
N GLU A 103 -57.07 -17.55 1.00
CA GLU A 103 -56.25 -18.39 1.88
C GLU A 103 -55.97 -17.71 3.23
N GLN A 104 -55.68 -16.41 3.21
CA GLN A 104 -55.48 -15.59 4.41
C GLN A 104 -56.75 -15.60 5.29
N GLN A 105 -57.91 -15.36 4.69
CA GLN A 105 -59.20 -15.35 5.41
C GLN A 105 -59.58 -16.73 5.94
N ARG A 106 -59.30 -17.81 5.19
CA ARG A 106 -59.58 -19.19 5.62
C ARG A 106 -58.71 -19.61 6.82
N LEU A 107 -57.42 -19.26 6.80
CA LEU A 107 -56.50 -19.55 7.91
C LEU A 107 -56.86 -18.77 9.18
N LEU A 108 -57.24 -17.49 9.03
CA LEU A 108 -57.69 -16.67 10.14
C LEU A 108 -59.01 -17.18 10.75
N GLN A 109 -59.98 -17.59 9.94
CA GLN A 109 -61.23 -18.19 10.41
C GLN A 109 -61.02 -19.56 11.08
N GLN A 110 -60.09 -20.38 10.59
CA GLN A 110 -59.79 -21.69 11.17
C GLN A 110 -59.04 -21.60 12.50
N LEU A 111 -58.16 -20.60 12.66
CA LEU A 111 -57.51 -20.30 13.94
C LEU A 111 -58.53 -19.83 14.99
N GLN A 112 -59.51 -18.99 14.59
CA GLN A 112 -60.59 -18.53 15.46
C GLN A 112 -61.58 -19.66 15.83
N ALA A 113 -61.88 -20.57 14.91
CA ALA A 113 -62.81 -21.69 15.15
C ALA A 113 -62.24 -22.80 16.06
N SER A 114 -60.91 -22.86 16.25
CA SER A 114 -60.25 -23.87 17.08
C SER A 114 -60.30 -23.61 18.59
N GLN A 115 -60.90 -22.50 19.03
CA GLN A 115 -61.15 -22.19 20.44
C GLN A 115 -62.65 -22.21 20.77
N GLY A 116 -63.25 -23.41 20.77
CA GLY A 116 -64.51 -23.68 21.47
C GLY A 116 -64.27 -23.90 22.98
N PRO A 117 -65.24 -23.57 23.86
CA PRO A 117 -65.00 -23.28 25.27
C PRO A 117 -64.85 -24.55 26.13
N LEU A 118 -63.72 -24.69 26.84
CA LEU A 118 -63.60 -25.60 27.99
C LEU A 118 -64.27 -24.94 29.20
N THR A 119 -65.48 -25.41 29.49
CA THR A 119 -66.36 -25.05 30.60
C THR A 119 -65.66 -25.05 31.96
N ALA A 120 -65.71 -23.91 32.64
CA ALA A 120 -65.70 -23.85 34.10
C ALA A 120 -67.04 -24.37 34.63
N THR A 121 -67.01 -25.38 35.49
CA THR A 121 -68.11 -25.72 36.40
C THR A 121 -68.08 -24.79 37.60
N GLY A 122 -69.19 -24.08 37.86
CA GLY A 122 -69.41 -23.34 39.11
C GLY A 122 -70.24 -22.06 38.95
N ASP A 123 -71.57 -22.24 39.01
CA ASP A 123 -72.71 -21.35 39.34
C ASP A 123 -72.49 -19.92 39.87
N VAL A 124 -73.42 -18.95 39.81
CA VAL A 124 -74.70 -18.66 39.13
C VAL A 124 -74.97 -17.17 39.49
N GLY A 125 -75.55 -16.40 38.58
CA GLY A 125 -76.42 -15.27 38.96
C GLY A 125 -76.09 -13.88 38.41
N ALA A 126 -76.63 -13.55 37.23
CA ALA A 126 -77.53 -12.41 36.98
C ALA A 126 -77.50 -12.02 35.49
N ALA A 127 -78.64 -12.23 34.83
CA ALA A 127 -78.85 -11.93 33.43
C ALA A 127 -79.21 -10.45 33.21
N ALA A 128 -78.69 -9.84 32.14
CA ALA A 128 -79.45 -8.89 31.33
C ALA A 128 -78.88 -8.84 29.90
N LYS A 129 -79.79 -9.00 28.94
CA LYS A 129 -79.57 -8.97 27.50
C LYS A 129 -79.17 -7.57 27.03
N THR A 130 -78.09 -7.45 26.25
CA THR A 130 -78.00 -6.49 25.14
C THR A 130 -77.09 -7.08 24.05
N SER A 131 -77.68 -7.32 22.89
CA SER A 131 -76.98 -7.66 21.64
C SER A 131 -76.22 -6.43 21.14
N GLY A 132 -74.97 -6.62 20.71
CA GLY A 132 -74.26 -5.64 19.87
C GLY A 132 -72.90 -5.15 20.40
N ALA A 133 -71.91 -6.02 20.49
CA ALA A 133 -70.47 -5.72 20.34
C ALA A 133 -69.68 -7.02 20.51
N PHE A 134 -69.18 -7.59 19.42
CA PHE A 134 -68.22 -8.69 19.45
C PHE A 134 -66.85 -8.10 19.84
N PHE A 135 -66.10 -8.82 20.69
CA PHE A 135 -64.78 -8.51 21.30
C PHE A 135 -64.81 -7.86 22.71
N HIS A 136 -64.41 -8.63 23.73
CA HIS A 136 -64.10 -8.20 25.10
C HIS A 136 -62.59 -8.23 25.32
N GLY A 137 -61.99 -7.07 25.58
CA GLY A 137 -60.55 -6.81 25.52
C GLY A 137 -59.77 -6.94 26.83
N GLN A 138 -59.73 -8.13 27.44
CA GLN A 138 -58.79 -8.39 28.55
C GLN A 138 -57.94 -9.67 28.40
N VAL A 139 -58.27 -10.59 27.49
CA VAL A 139 -57.45 -11.77 27.16
C VAL A 139 -56.53 -11.52 25.95
N ASP A 140 -56.76 -10.42 25.21
CA ASP A 140 -56.03 -10.07 23.97
C ASP A 140 -54.62 -9.49 24.21
N ASP A 141 -54.36 -8.80 25.32
CA ASP A 141 -53.06 -8.16 25.56
C ASP A 141 -51.95 -9.18 25.92
N GLU A 142 -52.29 -10.23 26.69
CA GLU A 142 -51.34 -11.30 27.01
C GLU A 142 -51.05 -12.19 25.79
N LEU A 143 -52.08 -12.53 25.01
CA LEU A 143 -51.93 -13.38 23.81
C LEU A 143 -51.21 -12.63 22.67
N GLY A 144 -51.52 -11.34 22.47
CA GLY A 144 -50.82 -10.45 21.56
C GLY A 144 -49.34 -10.33 21.91
N SER A 145 -49.01 -10.07 23.19
CA SER A 145 -47.62 -9.96 23.63
C SER A 145 -46.82 -11.27 23.49
N THR A 146 -47.47 -12.42 23.69
CA THR A 146 -46.80 -13.73 23.60
C THR A 146 -46.50 -14.12 22.14
N LEU A 147 -47.42 -13.83 21.23
CA LEU A 147 -47.22 -14.05 19.79
C LEU A 147 -46.20 -13.05 19.22
N GLU A 148 -46.25 -11.79 19.65
CA GLU A 148 -45.24 -10.77 19.30
C GLU A 148 -43.84 -11.15 19.81
N SER A 149 -43.74 -11.64 21.06
CA SER A 149 -42.51 -12.17 21.64
C SER A 149 -41.96 -13.35 20.82
N PHE A 150 -42.82 -14.29 20.43
CA PHE A 150 -42.43 -15.44 19.62
C PHE A 150 -41.95 -15.04 18.22
N VAL A 151 -42.69 -14.16 17.54
CA VAL A 151 -42.32 -13.64 16.20
C VAL A 151 -41.06 -12.78 16.28
N ALA A 152 -40.92 -11.95 17.31
CA ALA A 152 -39.72 -11.14 17.54
C ALA A 152 -38.50 -12.02 17.80
N ASN A 153 -38.60 -13.03 18.68
CA ASN A 153 -37.52 -13.96 18.97
C ASN A 153 -37.12 -14.77 17.73
N ARG A 154 -38.10 -15.22 16.94
CA ARG A 154 -37.81 -16.00 15.73
C ARG A 154 -37.24 -15.15 14.60
N ARG A 155 -37.69 -13.90 14.46
CA ARG A 155 -37.08 -12.89 13.57
C ARG A 155 -35.64 -12.61 13.99
N HIS A 156 -35.38 -12.48 15.30
CA HIS A 156 -34.03 -12.24 15.82
C HIS A 156 -33.09 -13.42 15.58
N GLU A 157 -33.58 -14.66 15.71
CA GLU A 157 -32.80 -15.88 15.42
C GLU A 157 -32.48 -16.04 13.93
N ILE A 158 -33.44 -15.74 13.04
CA ILE A 158 -33.22 -15.80 11.58
C ILE A 158 -32.24 -14.71 11.15
N MET A 159 -32.38 -13.48 11.68
CA MET A 159 -31.43 -12.39 11.39
C MET A 159 -30.03 -12.72 11.89
N ARG A 160 -29.90 -13.31 13.09
CA ARG A 160 -28.60 -13.74 13.62
C ARG A 160 -27.96 -14.81 12.75
N ARG A 161 -28.68 -15.89 12.39
CA ARG A 161 -28.14 -16.92 11.50
C ARG A 161 -27.77 -16.40 10.11
N SER A 162 -28.58 -15.51 9.54
CA SER A 162 -28.28 -14.88 8.25
C SER A 162 -27.05 -13.98 8.32
N MET A 163 -26.83 -13.30 9.46
CA MET A 163 -25.64 -12.48 9.69
C MET A 163 -24.40 -13.37 9.89
N ASP A 164 -24.51 -14.45 10.66
CA ASP A 164 -23.44 -15.43 10.85
C ASP A 164 -23.05 -16.10 9.52
N GLU A 165 -24.01 -16.51 8.70
CA GLU A 165 -23.76 -17.08 7.35
C GLU A 165 -23.14 -16.05 6.40
N MET A 166 -23.54 -14.78 6.48
CA MET A 166 -22.93 -13.70 5.70
C MET A 166 -21.49 -13.43 6.15
N HIS A 167 -21.23 -13.41 7.45
CA HIS A 167 -19.87 -13.28 7.99
C HIS A 167 -18.97 -14.43 7.51
N CYS A 168 -19.44 -15.69 7.58
CA CYS A 168 -18.70 -16.84 7.07
C CYS A 168 -18.38 -16.69 5.57
N ARG A 169 -19.34 -16.29 4.73
CA ARG A 169 -19.08 -16.08 3.29
C ARG A 169 -18.11 -14.95 3.00
N VAL A 170 -18.16 -13.87 3.79
CA VAL A 170 -17.22 -12.75 3.66
C VAL A 170 -15.82 -13.19 4.09
N GLU A 171 -15.71 -13.96 5.18
CA GLU A 171 -14.45 -14.56 5.62
C GLU A 171 -13.85 -15.46 4.53
N ASP A 172 -14.65 -16.35 3.92
CA ASP A 172 -14.21 -17.24 2.85
C ASP A 172 -13.70 -16.46 1.62
N LEU A 173 -14.42 -15.41 1.19
CA LEU A 173 -14.03 -14.57 0.05
C LEU A 173 -12.77 -13.72 0.34
N VAL A 174 -12.64 -13.23 1.58
CA VAL A 174 -11.44 -12.50 2.01
C VAL A 174 -10.25 -13.44 2.06
N GLN A 175 -10.43 -14.66 2.57
CA GLN A 175 -9.42 -15.71 2.59
C GLN A 175 -8.98 -16.07 1.16
N GLU A 176 -9.90 -16.38 0.25
CA GLU A 176 -9.58 -16.72 -1.14
C GLU A 176 -8.79 -15.60 -1.83
N ARG A 177 -9.23 -14.34 -1.65
CA ARG A 177 -8.52 -13.18 -2.21
C ARG A 177 -7.12 -13.02 -1.61
N SER A 178 -6.95 -13.26 -0.32
CA SER A 178 -5.65 -13.17 0.36
C SER A 178 -4.67 -14.25 -0.12
N GLU A 179 -5.13 -15.49 -0.31
CA GLU A 179 -4.33 -16.59 -0.87
C GLU A 179 -3.88 -16.29 -2.30
N ILE A 180 -4.75 -15.72 -3.14
CA ILE A 180 -4.41 -15.30 -4.51
C ILE A 180 -3.32 -14.21 -4.49
N ILE A 181 -3.47 -13.21 -3.60
CA ILE A 181 -2.48 -12.14 -3.46
C ILE A 181 -1.15 -12.75 -3.05
N ILE A 182 -1.12 -13.60 -2.02
CA ILE A 182 0.13 -14.18 -1.53
C ILE A 182 0.78 -15.07 -2.60
N ARG A 183 0.01 -15.90 -3.32
CA ARG A 183 0.54 -16.74 -4.40
C ARG A 183 1.14 -15.90 -5.52
N ALA A 184 0.45 -14.85 -5.97
CA ALA A 184 0.94 -13.96 -7.01
C ALA A 184 2.20 -13.17 -6.58
N SER A 185 2.22 -12.76 -5.31
CA SER A 185 3.34 -12.09 -4.66
C SER A 185 4.57 -12.99 -4.61
N TRP A 186 4.35 -14.26 -4.23
CA TRP A 186 5.39 -15.28 -4.14
C TRP A 186 5.95 -15.66 -5.51
N GLU A 187 5.10 -15.88 -6.53
CA GLU A 187 5.53 -16.17 -7.89
C GLU A 187 6.41 -15.05 -8.48
N ARG A 188 6.10 -13.79 -8.15
CA ARG A 188 6.92 -12.64 -8.54
C ARG A 188 8.27 -12.68 -7.83
N CYS A 189 8.28 -12.90 -6.52
CA CYS A 189 9.49 -13.02 -5.71
C CYS A 189 10.41 -14.14 -6.23
N CYS A 190 9.86 -15.32 -6.53
CA CYS A 190 10.60 -16.46 -7.08
C CYS A 190 11.29 -16.12 -8.40
N LYS A 191 10.63 -15.37 -9.29
CA LYS A 191 11.22 -14.92 -10.56
C LYS A 191 12.35 -13.94 -10.33
N GLU A 192 12.18 -12.96 -9.46
CA GLU A 192 13.24 -12.00 -9.11
C GLU A 192 14.46 -12.69 -8.50
N VAL A 193 14.24 -13.67 -7.61
CA VAL A 193 15.29 -14.48 -7.01
C VAL A 193 15.98 -15.35 -8.06
N ALA A 194 15.23 -16.03 -8.92
CA ALA A 194 15.77 -16.85 -10.01
C ALA A 194 16.62 -16.04 -10.99
N ASP A 195 16.14 -14.87 -11.43
CA ASP A 195 16.86 -13.96 -12.33
C ASP A 195 18.20 -13.52 -11.73
N VAL A 196 18.24 -13.27 -10.41
CA VAL A 196 19.47 -12.93 -9.69
C VAL A 196 20.40 -14.14 -9.59
N PHE A 197 19.90 -15.33 -9.24
CA PHE A 197 20.72 -16.56 -9.19
C PHE A 197 21.29 -16.94 -10.56
N GLU A 198 20.53 -16.76 -11.64
CA GLU A 198 21.00 -16.94 -13.02
C GLU A 198 22.09 -15.91 -13.36
N SER A 199 21.93 -14.65 -12.94
CA SER A 199 22.95 -13.60 -13.11
C SER A 199 24.24 -13.85 -12.30
N PHE A 200 24.13 -14.53 -11.15
CA PHE A 200 25.26 -14.92 -10.31
C PHE A 200 25.97 -16.18 -10.85
N SER A 201 25.24 -17.15 -11.39
CA SER A 201 25.84 -18.34 -12.03
C SER A 201 26.68 -17.97 -13.26
N LEU A 202 26.32 -16.90 -13.97
CA LEU A 202 27.11 -16.34 -15.07
C LEU A 202 28.44 -15.69 -14.63
N LYS A 203 28.63 -15.40 -13.32
CA LYS A 203 29.88 -14.84 -12.77
C LYS A 203 30.89 -15.88 -12.30
N ALA A 204 30.50 -17.15 -12.13
CA ALA A 204 31.40 -18.18 -11.61
C ALA A 204 32.42 -18.72 -12.63
N GLY A 205 32.37 -18.27 -13.89
CA GLY A 205 33.28 -18.70 -14.95
C GLY A 205 33.82 -17.56 -15.79
N GLY A 206 34.80 -16.81 -15.30
CA GLY A 206 35.54 -15.85 -16.14
C GLY A 206 36.34 -14.84 -15.34
N GLY A 207 37.66 -15.02 -15.28
CA GLY A 207 38.57 -14.07 -14.65
C GLY A 207 38.67 -12.73 -15.40
N GLY A 208 38.95 -11.68 -14.62
CA GLY A 208 39.68 -10.49 -15.06
C GLY A 208 39.03 -9.62 -16.13
N GLY A 209 38.12 -8.74 -15.71
CA GLY A 209 37.70 -7.58 -16.51
C GLY A 209 36.79 -6.67 -15.70
N GLU A 210 37.09 -5.38 -15.62
CA GLU A 210 36.18 -4.36 -15.09
C GLU A 210 34.86 -4.42 -15.85
N VAL A 211 33.79 -4.87 -15.19
CA VAL A 211 32.46 -4.96 -15.81
C VAL A 211 31.64 -3.73 -15.46
N ALA A 212 31.46 -2.88 -16.46
CA ALA A 212 30.38 -1.91 -16.55
C ALA A 212 29.04 -2.56 -16.17
N ARG A 213 28.35 -1.92 -15.23
CA ARG A 213 26.97 -2.19 -14.77
C ARG A 213 26.08 -2.61 -15.96
N GLY A 214 25.86 -3.92 -16.10
CA GLY A 214 25.06 -4.48 -17.19
C GLY A 214 23.65 -3.92 -17.15
N LYS A 215 23.27 -3.22 -18.22
CA LYS A 215 21.90 -2.83 -18.52
C LYS A 215 21.04 -4.08 -18.56
N MET A 216 20.19 -4.24 -17.56
CA MET A 216 19.07 -5.18 -17.54
C MET A 216 18.24 -4.96 -18.82
N SER A 217 17.90 -6.06 -19.51
CA SER A 217 17.09 -6.04 -20.73
C SER A 217 15.76 -5.32 -20.50
N THR A 218 15.58 -4.19 -21.18
CA THR A 218 14.43 -3.29 -21.07
C THR A 218 13.21 -3.75 -21.88
N THR A 219 13.03 -5.04 -22.14
CA THR A 219 11.92 -5.55 -22.98
C THR A 219 10.53 -5.55 -22.32
N GLY A 220 10.33 -4.78 -21.25
CA GLY A 220 9.01 -4.58 -20.64
C GLY A 220 8.77 -3.20 -20.00
N VAL A 221 9.71 -2.26 -20.11
CA VAL A 221 9.56 -0.93 -19.48
C VAL A 221 9.39 0.11 -20.58
N ASN A 222 8.15 0.51 -20.80
CA ASN A 222 7.85 1.70 -21.60
C ASN A 222 8.64 2.89 -21.04
N PRO A 223 9.27 3.72 -21.90
CA PRO A 223 10.04 4.90 -21.47
C PRO A 223 9.16 6.03 -20.93
N ALA A 224 7.84 5.84 -20.89
CA ALA A 224 6.92 6.63 -20.09
C ALA A 224 6.58 5.82 -18.83
N GLY A 225 7.18 6.19 -17.69
CA GLY A 225 6.96 5.56 -16.39
C GLY A 225 5.55 5.79 -15.83
N THR A 226 4.54 5.23 -16.49
CA THR A 226 3.22 5.06 -15.89
C THR A 226 3.28 3.91 -14.91
N VAL A 227 3.57 4.25 -13.65
CA VAL A 227 3.30 3.41 -12.48
C VAL A 227 1.91 2.83 -12.66
N ARG A 228 1.77 1.50 -12.74
CA ARG A 228 0.46 0.85 -12.79
C ARG A 228 -0.33 1.34 -11.56
N PRO A 229 -1.46 2.05 -11.73
CA PRO A 229 -2.20 2.56 -10.60
C PRO A 229 -2.70 1.38 -9.77
N ARG A 230 -2.28 1.32 -8.51
CA ARG A 230 -2.82 0.35 -7.54
C ARG A 230 -4.23 0.77 -7.19
N ALA A 231 -5.20 0.23 -7.91
CA ALA A 231 -6.60 0.63 -7.81
C ALA A 231 -7.14 0.54 -6.38
N GLY A 232 -6.72 -0.46 -5.59
CA GLY A 232 -7.14 -0.63 -4.20
C GLY A 232 -6.58 0.44 -3.27
N VAL A 233 -5.26 0.66 -3.26
CA VAL A 233 -4.64 1.78 -2.52
C VAL A 233 -5.24 3.13 -2.94
N MET A 234 -5.41 3.38 -4.23
CA MET A 234 -6.03 4.61 -4.70
C MET A 234 -7.49 4.73 -4.28
N ALA A 235 -8.25 3.63 -4.20
CA ALA A 235 -9.62 3.65 -3.68
C ALA A 235 -9.64 4.04 -2.20
N LEU A 236 -8.71 3.53 -1.39
CA LEU A 236 -8.55 3.89 0.03
C LEU A 236 -8.14 5.35 0.22
N LEU A 237 -7.23 5.87 -0.60
CA LEU A 237 -6.84 7.29 -0.53
C LEU A 237 -7.96 8.24 -1.00
N ASN A 238 -8.85 7.75 -1.88
CA ASN A 238 -9.95 8.54 -2.41
C ASN A 238 -11.27 8.37 -1.64
N GLY A 239 -11.37 7.36 -0.78
CA GLY A 239 -12.55 7.05 0.00
C GLY A 239 -12.83 8.09 1.10
N ARG A 240 -14.05 8.09 1.60
CA ARG A 240 -14.51 8.96 2.71
C ARG A 240 -15.05 8.16 3.90
N ASP A 241 -14.95 6.84 3.81
CA ASP A 241 -15.34 5.92 4.86
C ASP A 241 -14.30 5.88 5.98
N ALA A 242 -14.67 5.29 7.11
CA ALA A 242 -13.84 5.27 8.31
C ALA A 242 -12.51 4.53 8.12
N ALA A 243 -12.39 3.59 7.18
CA ALA A 243 -11.12 2.92 6.89
C ALA A 243 -10.18 3.86 6.10
N SER A 244 -10.68 4.52 5.06
CA SER A 244 -9.94 5.52 4.28
C SER A 244 -9.44 6.68 5.15
N MET A 245 -10.29 7.20 6.03
CA MET A 245 -9.89 8.27 6.97
C MET A 245 -8.77 7.83 7.94
N ARG A 246 -8.83 6.59 8.44
CA ARG A 246 -7.78 6.02 9.31
C ARG A 246 -6.45 5.91 8.57
N ILE A 247 -6.46 5.46 7.31
CA ILE A 247 -5.25 5.36 6.49
C ILE A 247 -4.64 6.75 6.22
N LEU A 248 -5.47 7.75 5.91
CA LEU A 248 -5.00 9.13 5.69
C LEU A 248 -4.38 9.72 6.97
N ASN A 249 -4.99 9.49 8.13
CA ASN A 249 -4.41 9.91 9.41
C ASN A 249 -3.08 9.21 9.69
N LYS A 250 -3.00 7.90 9.45
CA LYS A 250 -1.75 7.13 9.57
C LYS A 250 -0.65 7.69 8.66
N ILE A 251 -0.96 8.00 7.40
CA ILE A 251 -0.01 8.59 6.45
C ILE A 251 0.52 9.93 6.97
N ALA A 252 -0.36 10.80 7.46
CA ALA A 252 0.03 12.09 8.03
C ALA A 252 0.91 11.93 9.28
N GLY A 253 0.53 11.03 10.19
CA GLY A 253 1.32 10.70 11.39
C GLY A 253 2.69 10.15 11.04
N PHE A 254 2.77 9.22 10.08
CA PHE A 254 4.02 8.64 9.63
C PHE A 254 4.93 9.66 8.94
N ALA A 255 4.38 10.51 8.06
CA ALA A 255 5.15 11.60 7.45
C ALA A 255 5.74 12.56 8.49
N ARG A 256 4.97 12.90 9.52
CA ARG A 256 5.44 13.71 10.65
C ARG A 256 6.57 13.03 11.43
N ILE A 257 6.50 11.71 11.64
CA ILE A 257 7.57 10.95 12.30
C ILE A 257 8.85 10.99 11.45
N VAL A 258 8.76 10.76 10.14
CA VAL A 258 9.92 10.79 9.23
C VAL A 258 10.57 12.17 9.18
N ASP A 259 9.77 13.24 9.24
CA ASP A 259 10.27 14.61 9.23
C ASP A 259 10.96 14.99 10.56
N THR A 260 10.31 14.69 11.69
CA THR A 260 10.73 15.19 13.01
C THR A 260 11.69 14.27 13.78
N GLN A 261 11.61 12.95 13.59
CA GLN A 261 12.35 11.98 14.39
C GLN A 261 13.58 11.44 13.65
N PRO A 262 14.68 11.12 14.37
CA PRO A 262 15.85 10.49 13.75
C PRO A 262 15.56 9.02 13.37
N PRO A 263 16.23 8.48 12.32
CA PRO A 263 16.01 7.11 11.83
C PRO A 263 16.03 6.01 12.91
N LEU A 264 16.92 6.14 13.90
CA LEU A 264 17.07 5.18 14.99
C LEU A 264 15.85 5.09 15.93
N GLN A 265 14.98 6.10 15.92
CA GLN A 265 13.78 6.12 16.76
C GLN A 265 12.50 5.74 16.00
N TRP A 266 12.56 5.64 14.68
CA TRP A 266 11.39 5.45 13.82
C TRP A 266 10.56 4.23 14.20
N VAL A 267 11.20 3.06 14.40
CA VAL A 267 10.46 1.83 14.73
C VAL A 267 9.60 1.99 15.99
N ARG A 268 10.16 2.63 17.03
CA ARG A 268 9.45 2.91 18.28
C ARG A 268 8.33 3.92 18.08
N CYS A 269 8.59 5.01 17.36
CA CYS A 269 7.60 6.05 17.12
C CYS A 269 6.43 5.55 16.25
N PHE A 270 6.72 4.77 15.21
CA PHE A 270 5.68 4.16 14.37
C PHE A 270 4.88 3.12 15.16
N ALA A 271 5.53 2.24 15.92
CA ALA A 271 4.83 1.24 16.71
C ALA A 271 3.90 1.88 17.76
N ALA A 272 4.37 2.92 18.46
CA ALA A 272 3.54 3.68 19.39
C ALA A 272 2.34 4.33 18.70
N HIS A 273 2.55 4.99 17.55
CA HIS A 273 1.47 5.62 16.81
C HIS A 273 0.40 4.62 16.34
N VAL A 274 0.82 3.45 15.83
CA VAL A 274 -0.11 2.40 15.40
C VAL A 274 -0.85 1.78 16.58
N ALA A 275 -0.19 1.61 17.73
CA ALA A 275 -0.82 1.11 18.94
C ALA A 275 -1.90 2.07 19.48
N ASP A 276 -1.62 3.38 19.47
CA ASP A 276 -2.58 4.41 19.91
C ASP A 276 -3.81 4.50 19.00
N ASP A 277 -3.64 4.26 17.70
CA ASP A 277 -4.71 4.30 16.69
C ASP A 277 -5.49 2.97 16.56
N ALA A 278 -5.04 1.90 17.23
CA ALA A 278 -5.64 0.57 17.13
C ALA A 278 -6.99 0.50 17.88
N PRO A 279 -8.10 0.14 17.21
CA PRO A 279 -9.43 0.12 17.84
C PRO A 279 -9.61 -1.05 18.82
N PHE A 280 -8.76 -2.08 18.75
CA PHE A 280 -8.84 -3.29 19.57
C PHE A 280 -7.44 -3.77 19.96
N VAL A 281 -7.35 -4.42 21.12
CA VAL A 281 -6.10 -5.00 21.65
C VAL A 281 -5.54 -6.15 20.78
N THR A 282 -6.33 -6.66 19.83
CA THR A 282 -5.99 -7.80 18.95
C THR A 282 -5.72 -7.39 17.49
N ASP A 283 -5.47 -6.11 17.20
CA ASP A 283 -5.10 -5.68 15.85
C ASP A 283 -3.75 -6.32 15.43
N GLU A 284 -3.78 -7.14 14.38
CA GLU A 284 -2.61 -7.90 13.90
C GLU A 284 -1.49 -6.99 13.39
N VAL A 285 -1.82 -5.82 12.83
CA VAL A 285 -0.83 -4.85 12.35
C VAL A 285 -0.15 -4.17 13.54
N ALA A 286 -0.90 -3.81 14.58
CA ALA A 286 -0.33 -3.27 15.82
C ALA A 286 0.58 -4.31 16.52
N LEU A 287 0.16 -5.58 16.53
CA LEU A 287 0.97 -6.69 17.06
C LEU A 287 2.25 -6.90 16.25
N LEU A 288 2.18 -6.80 14.92
CA LEU A 288 3.34 -6.88 14.04
C LEU A 288 4.33 -5.74 14.34
N TRP A 289 3.87 -4.49 14.42
CA TRP A 289 4.74 -3.35 14.74
C TRP A 289 5.42 -3.51 16.10
N THR A 290 4.66 -3.89 17.13
CA THR A 290 5.21 -4.18 18.47
C THR A 290 6.24 -5.32 18.41
N THR A 291 5.96 -6.37 17.63
CA THR A 291 6.90 -7.48 17.43
C THR A 291 8.19 -6.99 16.79
N VAL A 292 8.11 -6.20 15.73
CA VAL A 292 9.27 -5.69 15.00
C VAL A 292 10.08 -4.73 15.88
N GLU A 293 9.42 -3.85 16.65
CA GLU A 293 10.10 -2.98 17.61
C GLU A 293 10.96 -3.78 18.59
N GLN A 294 10.39 -4.82 19.21
CA GLN A 294 11.09 -5.64 20.19
C GLN A 294 12.24 -6.46 19.57
N ILE A 295 12.15 -6.79 18.28
CA ILE A 295 13.21 -7.46 17.54
C ILE A 295 14.35 -6.47 17.20
N LEU A 296 14.01 -5.29 16.69
CA LEU A 296 14.97 -4.31 16.19
C LEU A 296 15.65 -3.50 17.30
N GLN A 297 14.95 -3.24 18.41
CA GLN A 297 15.48 -2.39 19.48
C GLN A 297 16.82 -2.88 20.06
N PRO A 298 17.03 -4.18 20.37
CA PRO A 298 18.34 -4.68 20.81
C PRO A 298 19.44 -4.52 19.75
N ILE A 299 19.08 -4.62 18.47
CA ILE A 299 20.02 -4.48 17.33
C ILE A 299 20.45 -3.02 17.21
N LEU A 300 19.49 -2.09 17.27
CA LEU A 300 19.73 -0.65 17.26
C LEU A 300 20.58 -0.19 18.45
N GLN A 301 20.37 -0.77 19.65
CA GLN A 301 21.17 -0.48 20.84
C GLN A 301 22.63 -0.93 20.70
N LEU A 302 22.88 -2.06 20.02
CA LEU A 302 24.23 -2.56 19.76
C LEU A 302 24.92 -1.81 18.60
N GLY A 303 24.17 -1.17 17.72
CA GLY A 303 24.69 -0.39 16.60
C GLY A 303 25.61 -1.22 15.71
N SER A 304 26.84 -0.74 15.48
CA SER A 304 27.84 -1.42 14.63
C SER A 304 28.34 -2.76 15.20
N ALA A 305 28.08 -3.07 16.47
CA ALA A 305 28.39 -4.37 17.06
C ALA A 305 27.31 -5.43 16.80
N SER A 306 26.19 -5.06 16.18
CA SER A 306 25.14 -6.01 15.82
C SER A 306 25.57 -6.93 14.67
N THR A 307 25.15 -8.19 14.74
CA THR A 307 25.40 -9.21 13.71
C THR A 307 24.08 -9.88 13.33
N ASN A 308 24.06 -10.67 12.25
CA ASN A 308 22.89 -11.50 11.91
C ASN A 308 22.50 -12.44 13.07
N MET A 309 23.46 -12.92 13.86
CA MET A 309 23.19 -13.73 15.04
C MET A 309 22.53 -12.95 16.18
N THR A 310 22.73 -11.62 16.24
CA THR A 310 21.94 -10.74 17.11
C THR A 310 20.47 -10.75 16.70
N PHE A 311 20.18 -10.69 15.40
CA PHE A 311 18.80 -10.80 14.90
C PHE A 311 18.20 -12.19 15.21
N VAL A 312 18.96 -13.27 15.05
CA VAL A 312 18.52 -14.63 15.44
C VAL A 312 18.14 -14.66 16.93
N ALA A 313 18.99 -14.11 17.79
CA ALA A 313 18.75 -14.08 19.22
C ALA A 313 17.53 -13.22 19.60
N SER A 314 17.38 -12.03 19.02
CA SER A 314 16.23 -11.16 19.24
C SER A 314 14.92 -11.81 18.77
N SER A 315 14.93 -12.43 17.58
CA SER A 315 13.77 -13.14 17.06
C SER A 315 13.37 -14.31 17.96
N ARG A 316 14.33 -15.18 18.33
CA ARG A 316 14.09 -16.30 19.25
C ARG A 316 13.52 -15.81 20.58
N HIS A 317 14.10 -14.77 21.17
CA HIS A 317 13.64 -14.20 22.43
C HIS A 317 12.21 -13.67 22.34
N MET A 318 11.87 -12.98 21.25
CA MET A 318 10.51 -12.48 21.05
C MET A 318 9.51 -13.63 20.90
N MET A 319 9.88 -14.72 20.23
CA MET A 319 9.05 -15.92 20.16
C MET A 319 8.87 -16.58 21.53
N GLU A 320 9.93 -16.66 22.34
CA GLU A 320 9.88 -17.15 23.73
C GLU A 320 8.89 -16.32 24.57
N ARG A 321 8.99 -14.99 24.47
CA ARG A 321 8.10 -14.06 25.15
C ARG A 321 6.64 -14.22 24.70
N LYS A 322 6.37 -14.39 23.40
CA LYS A 322 5.01 -14.66 22.89
C LYS A 322 4.43 -15.95 23.48
N ALA A 323 5.23 -17.01 23.62
CA ALA A 323 4.77 -18.25 24.27
C ALA A 323 4.51 -18.06 25.76
N LEU A 324 5.37 -17.32 26.47
CA LEU A 324 5.14 -16.98 27.87
C LEU A 324 3.79 -16.28 28.05
N VAL A 325 3.52 -15.25 27.24
CA VAL A 325 2.24 -14.55 27.23
C VAL A 325 1.07 -15.49 26.95
N SER A 326 1.20 -16.40 25.98
CA SER A 326 0.17 -17.40 25.66
C SER A 326 -0.12 -18.35 26.84
N VAL A 327 0.90 -18.81 27.55
CA VAL A 327 0.75 -19.66 28.74
C VAL A 327 0.06 -18.89 29.87
N LEU A 328 0.51 -17.67 30.14
CA LEU A 328 -0.04 -16.83 31.20
C LEU A 328 -1.49 -16.43 30.91
N SER A 329 -1.80 -16.02 29.67
CA SER A 329 -3.15 -15.62 29.26
C SER A 329 -4.13 -16.79 29.40
N ARG A 330 -3.75 -17.99 28.96
CA ARG A 330 -4.62 -19.17 29.01
C ARG A 330 -4.93 -19.64 30.43
N VAL A 331 -3.96 -19.55 31.35
CA VAL A 331 -4.12 -20.07 32.73
C VAL A 331 -4.61 -18.99 33.70
N LEU A 332 -4.06 -17.78 33.63
CA LEU A 332 -4.37 -16.71 34.57
C LEU A 332 -5.51 -15.79 34.09
N LYS A 333 -5.88 -15.83 32.80
CA LYS A 333 -6.88 -14.94 32.19
C LYS A 333 -6.58 -13.45 32.46
N VAL A 334 -5.30 -13.09 32.38
CA VAL A 334 -4.81 -11.74 32.63
C VAL A 334 -4.96 -10.90 31.35
N GLU A 335 -5.26 -9.62 31.53
CA GLU A 335 -5.35 -8.66 30.43
C GLU A 335 -3.98 -8.39 29.77
N PRO A 336 -3.94 -8.15 28.44
CA PRO A 336 -2.71 -7.96 27.68
C PRO A 336 -1.72 -6.94 28.26
N GLU A 337 -2.23 -5.83 28.78
CA GLU A 337 -1.45 -4.70 29.30
C GLU A 337 -0.62 -5.08 30.54
N ARG A 338 -1.04 -6.11 31.28
CA ARG A 338 -0.41 -6.54 32.53
C ARG A 338 0.64 -7.62 32.33
N PHE A 339 0.84 -8.12 31.11
CA PHE A 339 1.81 -9.18 30.87
C PHE A 339 3.26 -8.73 31.09
N GLY A 340 3.58 -7.47 30.83
CA GLY A 340 4.92 -6.92 31.11
C GLY A 340 5.30 -7.05 32.60
N GLU A 341 4.33 -6.88 33.52
CA GLU A 341 4.54 -7.05 34.96
C GLU A 341 4.78 -8.51 35.35
N LEU A 342 4.30 -9.45 34.54
CA LEU A 342 4.34 -10.89 34.82
C LEU A 342 5.51 -11.62 34.15
N GLU A 343 6.24 -10.96 33.24
CA GLU A 343 7.41 -11.55 32.57
C GLU A 343 8.47 -12.02 33.56
N ASN A 344 8.72 -11.23 34.60
CA ASN A 344 9.72 -11.49 35.64
C ASN A 344 9.14 -12.21 36.87
N MET A 345 8.00 -12.89 36.73
CA MET A 345 7.42 -13.67 37.81
C MET A 345 8.40 -14.72 38.35
N HIS A 346 8.44 -14.92 39.66
CA HIS A 346 9.31 -15.93 40.29
C HIS A 346 9.12 -17.33 39.68
N ALA A 347 10.23 -18.05 39.43
CA ALA A 347 10.26 -19.32 38.72
C ALA A 347 9.33 -20.39 39.31
N THR A 348 9.30 -20.53 40.65
CA THR A 348 8.41 -21.49 41.32
C THR A 348 6.93 -21.22 41.08
N ARG A 349 6.53 -19.95 41.00
CA ARG A 349 5.15 -19.55 40.69
C ARG A 349 4.82 -19.86 39.22
N PHE A 350 5.76 -19.61 38.32
CA PHE A 350 5.62 -19.97 36.91
C PHE A 350 5.48 -21.50 36.71
N ILE A 351 6.27 -22.31 37.43
CA ILE A 351 6.17 -23.78 37.37
C ILE A 351 4.77 -24.26 37.74
N SER A 352 4.16 -23.68 38.79
CA SER A 352 2.78 -24.03 39.16
C SER A 352 1.76 -23.71 38.07
N ILE A 353 1.93 -22.60 37.35
CA ILE A 353 1.05 -22.19 36.25
C ILE A 353 1.25 -23.12 35.05
N MET A 354 2.51 -23.39 34.70
CA MET A 354 2.88 -24.29 33.61
C MET A 354 2.36 -25.72 33.83
N GLY A 355 2.39 -26.23 35.07
CA GLY A 355 1.82 -27.54 35.40
C GLY A 355 0.32 -27.61 35.09
N ARG A 356 -0.43 -26.52 35.34
CA ARG A 356 -1.84 -26.40 34.94
C ARG A 356 -2.00 -26.30 33.42
N TYR A 357 -1.14 -25.55 32.75
CA TYR A 357 -1.17 -25.35 31.30
C TYR A 357 -0.93 -26.66 30.53
N THR A 358 0.08 -27.43 30.93
CA THR A 358 0.45 -28.67 30.25
C THR A 358 -0.46 -29.84 30.60
N SER A 359 -1.13 -29.78 31.76
CA SER A 359 -1.97 -30.88 32.29
C SER A 359 -1.24 -32.24 32.30
N SER A 360 0.09 -32.20 32.46
CA SER A 360 0.97 -33.37 32.40
C SER A 360 1.76 -33.50 33.68
N ALA A 361 2.01 -34.73 34.12
CA ALA A 361 2.96 -35.00 35.20
C ALA A 361 4.39 -35.20 34.67
N ASN A 362 4.59 -35.18 33.35
CA ASN A 362 5.90 -35.44 32.72
C ASN A 362 6.86 -34.25 32.96
N PRO A 363 7.96 -34.42 33.71
CA PRO A 363 8.94 -33.36 33.93
C PRO A 363 9.60 -32.88 32.64
N TRP A 364 9.73 -33.71 31.59
CA TRP A 364 10.31 -33.29 30.31
C TRP A 364 9.39 -32.36 29.52
N ALA A 365 8.08 -32.59 29.58
CA ALA A 365 7.11 -31.66 28.99
C ALA A 365 7.15 -30.29 29.69
N HIS A 366 7.36 -30.29 31.01
CA HIS A 366 7.58 -29.08 31.81
C HIS A 366 8.89 -28.37 31.45
N ILE A 367 10.01 -29.09 31.34
CA ILE A 367 11.31 -28.52 30.94
C ILE A 367 11.20 -27.92 29.53
N TYR A 368 10.64 -28.65 28.57
CA TYR A 368 10.42 -28.16 27.20
C TYR A 368 9.56 -26.88 27.19
N THR A 369 8.44 -26.87 27.89
CA THR A 369 7.54 -25.70 27.93
C THR A 369 8.22 -24.50 28.57
N ALA A 370 9.01 -24.71 29.63
CA ALA A 370 9.77 -23.65 30.29
C ALA A 370 10.84 -23.06 29.36
N MET A 371 11.60 -23.89 28.63
CA MET A 371 12.54 -23.45 27.59
C MET A 371 11.81 -22.67 26.49
N ARG A 372 10.66 -23.16 26.03
CA ARG A 372 9.84 -22.51 24.99
C ARG A 372 9.34 -21.13 25.40
N CYS A 373 9.16 -20.89 26.69
CA CYS A 373 8.80 -19.59 27.26
C CYS A 373 10.02 -18.72 27.63
N GLY A 374 11.25 -19.15 27.33
CA GLY A 374 12.48 -18.44 27.70
C GLY A 374 12.80 -18.46 29.20
N ARG A 375 12.09 -19.27 29.98
CA ARG A 375 12.21 -19.42 31.44
C ARG A 375 13.14 -20.58 31.78
N TYR A 376 14.40 -20.44 31.38
CA TYR A 376 15.45 -21.43 31.63
C TYR A 376 15.72 -21.64 33.13
N ASP A 377 15.48 -20.61 33.95
CA ASP A 377 15.48 -20.67 35.41
C ASP A 377 14.44 -21.67 35.96
N ALA A 378 13.20 -21.60 35.46
CA ALA A 378 12.15 -22.55 35.81
C ALA A 378 12.45 -23.96 35.28
N ALA A 379 13.02 -24.06 34.07
CA ALA A 379 13.43 -25.33 33.49
C ALA A 379 14.50 -26.02 34.36
N ALA A 380 15.48 -25.27 34.85
CA ALA A 380 16.53 -25.78 35.75
C ALA A 380 15.96 -26.33 37.07
N ILE A 381 15.04 -25.60 37.71
CA ILE A 381 14.38 -26.05 38.94
C ILE A 381 13.59 -27.35 38.72
N VAL A 382 12.88 -27.48 37.59
CA VAL A 382 12.15 -28.71 37.24
C VAL A 382 13.13 -29.87 37.02
N ALA A 383 14.24 -29.63 36.33
CA ALA A 383 15.28 -30.64 36.11
C ALA A 383 15.90 -31.12 37.43
N ASN A 384 16.19 -30.20 38.36
CA ASN A 384 16.69 -30.53 39.69
C ASN A 384 15.69 -31.37 40.49
N ASN A 385 14.42 -30.94 40.55
CA ASN A 385 13.35 -31.67 41.24
C ASN A 385 13.14 -33.09 40.69
N ALA A 386 13.41 -33.30 39.40
CA ALA A 386 13.34 -34.60 38.74
C ALA A 386 14.65 -35.41 38.83
N GLY A 387 15.71 -34.86 39.44
CA GLY A 387 17.00 -35.52 39.64
C GLY A 387 18.00 -35.43 38.47
N PHE A 388 17.72 -34.62 37.45
CA PHE A 388 18.55 -34.49 36.25
C PHE A 388 19.63 -33.40 36.40
N ARG A 389 20.62 -33.62 37.29
CA ARG A 389 21.65 -32.60 37.64
C ARG A 389 22.47 -32.05 36.47
N LEU A 390 22.82 -32.89 35.49
CA LEU A 390 23.57 -32.45 34.31
C LEU A 390 22.73 -31.55 33.39
N VAL A 391 21.41 -31.81 33.33
CA VAL A 391 20.45 -31.01 32.56
C VAL A 391 20.21 -29.67 33.28
N GLU A 392 20.05 -29.71 34.61
CA GLU A 392 19.98 -28.52 35.47
C GLU A 392 21.15 -27.58 35.23
N ALA A 393 22.39 -28.06 35.36
CA ALA A 393 23.59 -27.23 35.22
C ALA A 393 23.67 -26.51 33.85
N LYS A 394 23.19 -27.16 32.77
CA LYS A 394 23.12 -26.53 31.45
C LYS A 394 22.01 -25.50 31.36
N LEU A 395 20.83 -25.79 31.88
CA LEU A 395 19.71 -24.85 31.89
C LEU A 395 20.03 -23.61 32.74
N GLU A 396 20.77 -23.76 33.84
CA GLU A 396 21.30 -22.63 34.62
C GLU A 396 22.27 -21.77 33.80
N ALA A 397 23.15 -22.38 33.00
CA ALA A 397 24.03 -21.61 32.10
C ALA A 397 23.23 -20.79 31.08
N TYR A 398 22.13 -21.34 30.53
CA TYR A 398 21.22 -20.60 29.65
C TYR A 398 20.46 -19.48 30.38
N ALA A 399 20.04 -19.72 31.63
CA ALA A 399 19.36 -18.74 32.46
C ALA A 399 20.26 -17.53 32.78
N ASN A 400 21.55 -17.80 33.05
CA ASN A 400 22.54 -16.78 33.42
C ASN A 400 23.19 -16.09 32.21
N ALA A 401 23.11 -16.67 31.01
CA ALA A 401 23.64 -16.09 29.79
C ALA A 401 22.76 -14.95 29.27
N HIS A 402 23.38 -13.87 28.79
CA HIS A 402 22.69 -12.80 28.08
C HIS A 402 22.01 -13.35 26.82
N THR A 403 20.84 -12.84 26.46
CA THR A 403 20.00 -13.34 25.36
C THR A 403 20.75 -13.49 24.03
N THR A 404 21.61 -12.51 23.71
CA THR A 404 22.44 -12.51 22.49
C THR A 404 23.59 -13.52 22.51
N GLN A 405 23.99 -14.01 23.68
CA GLN A 405 25.09 -14.96 23.86
C GLN A 405 24.63 -16.41 23.95
N ARG A 406 23.34 -16.67 24.20
CA ARG A 406 22.80 -18.04 24.34
C ARG A 406 23.05 -18.95 23.13
N SER A 407 23.13 -18.39 21.92
CA SER A 407 23.44 -19.17 20.71
C SER A 407 24.93 -19.50 20.57
N THR A 408 25.79 -18.94 21.42
CA THR A 408 27.24 -19.24 21.46
C THR A 408 27.62 -20.19 22.60
N LEU A 409 26.64 -20.60 23.42
CA LEU A 409 26.89 -21.56 24.49
C LEU A 409 27.34 -22.91 23.91
N PRO A 410 28.34 -23.56 24.53
CA PRO A 410 28.87 -24.82 24.03
C PRO A 410 27.85 -25.96 24.17
N PRO A 411 27.87 -26.95 23.26
CA PRO A 411 26.99 -28.10 23.34
C PRO A 411 27.20 -28.90 24.61
N ALA A 412 26.12 -29.44 25.17
CA ALA A 412 26.13 -30.25 26.38
C ALA A 412 26.53 -31.71 26.10
N VAL A 413 27.74 -31.95 25.58
CA VAL A 413 28.23 -33.27 25.12
C VAL A 413 28.13 -34.34 26.22
N GLU A 414 28.23 -33.95 27.49
CA GLU A 414 28.03 -34.83 28.65
C GLU A 414 26.63 -35.46 28.74
N LEU A 415 25.63 -34.91 28.04
CA LEU A 415 24.26 -35.45 27.98
C LEU A 415 24.09 -36.56 26.94
N ARG A 416 25.14 -36.92 26.19
CA ARG A 416 25.03 -37.92 25.11
C ARG A 416 24.58 -39.29 25.61
N SER A 417 25.14 -39.76 26.71
CA SER A 417 24.74 -41.06 27.29
C SER A 417 23.26 -41.07 27.68
N LEU A 418 22.74 -39.95 28.17
CA LEU A 418 21.33 -39.78 28.51
C LEU A 418 20.44 -39.75 27.27
N TYR A 419 20.94 -39.22 26.14
CA TYR A 419 20.24 -39.20 24.86
C TYR A 419 20.09 -40.60 24.25
N GLU A 420 21.10 -41.45 24.40
CA GLU A 420 21.14 -42.81 23.86
C GLU A 420 20.22 -43.80 24.60
N GLU A 421 19.73 -43.44 25.79
CA GLU A 421 18.82 -44.28 26.57
C GLU A 421 17.51 -44.58 25.83
N GLU A 422 17.01 -45.81 25.94
CA GLU A 422 15.74 -46.22 25.34
C GLU A 422 14.55 -45.37 25.88
N ALA A 423 14.63 -44.96 27.14
CA ALA A 423 13.65 -44.06 27.76
C ALA A 423 13.60 -42.69 27.09
N THR A 424 14.68 -42.24 26.43
CA THR A 424 14.69 -41.01 25.63
C THR A 424 13.96 -41.20 24.31
N ARG A 425 14.10 -42.36 23.64
CA ARG A 425 13.37 -42.66 22.40
C ARG A 425 11.86 -42.75 22.61
N ALA A 426 11.43 -43.19 23.78
CA ALA A 426 10.01 -43.34 24.13
C ALA A 426 9.29 -42.02 24.47
N ASP A 427 10.02 -40.96 24.87
CA ASP A 427 9.44 -39.67 25.24
C ASP A 427 9.91 -38.55 24.30
N PRO A 428 9.04 -38.02 23.42
CA PRO A 428 9.42 -37.00 22.45
C PRO A 428 9.84 -35.68 23.11
N TYR A 429 9.32 -35.34 24.29
CA TYR A 429 9.73 -34.15 25.03
C TYR A 429 11.14 -34.30 25.61
N ARG A 430 11.45 -35.50 26.11
CA ARG A 430 12.80 -35.83 26.57
C ARG A 430 13.81 -35.77 25.42
N GLN A 431 13.45 -36.39 24.29
CA GLN A 431 14.31 -36.45 23.11
C GLN A 431 14.60 -35.05 22.55
N ILE A 432 13.59 -34.18 22.41
CA ILE A 432 13.81 -32.84 21.85
C ILE A 432 14.61 -31.94 22.80
N VAL A 433 14.34 -31.97 24.12
CA VAL A 433 15.10 -31.18 25.09
C VAL A 433 16.58 -31.53 25.04
N LEU A 434 16.90 -32.83 25.06
CA LEU A 434 18.28 -33.30 24.99
C LEU A 434 18.92 -32.98 23.64
N LEU A 435 18.20 -33.13 22.52
CA LEU A 435 18.71 -32.78 21.20
C LEU A 435 19.07 -31.29 21.11
N LEU A 436 18.20 -30.41 21.64
CA LEU A 436 18.43 -28.95 21.65
C LEU A 436 19.64 -28.57 22.52
N LEU A 437 19.79 -29.16 23.71
CA LEU A 437 20.93 -28.91 24.60
C LEU A 437 22.25 -29.49 24.05
N LEU A 438 22.17 -30.62 23.34
CA LEU A 438 23.31 -31.22 22.64
C LEU A 438 23.69 -30.45 21.37
N VAL A 439 22.80 -29.59 20.87
CA VAL A 439 22.99 -28.86 19.61
C VAL A 439 23.36 -29.85 18.49
N GLY A 440 22.65 -30.99 18.43
CA GLY A 440 22.87 -32.06 17.44
C GLY A 440 24.15 -32.87 17.62
N ASN A 441 24.91 -32.68 18.70
CA ASN A 441 26.06 -33.53 19.04
C ASN A 441 25.65 -34.86 19.68
N THR A 442 24.60 -35.49 19.14
CA THR A 442 24.00 -36.75 19.63
C THR A 442 24.89 -37.97 19.39
N GLY A 443 25.89 -37.86 18.49
CA GLY A 443 26.73 -38.99 18.08
C GLY A 443 26.26 -39.64 16.77
N GLU A 444 25.09 -39.25 16.27
CA GLU A 444 24.53 -39.70 14.99
C GLU A 444 25.09 -38.89 13.82
N SER A 445 24.80 -39.34 12.58
CA SER A 445 25.11 -38.57 11.37
C SER A 445 24.21 -37.34 11.25
N SER A 446 24.68 -36.30 10.55
CA SER A 446 23.93 -35.06 10.36
C SER A 446 22.54 -35.28 9.74
N ASP A 447 22.41 -36.20 8.78
CA ASP A 447 21.13 -36.53 8.14
C ASP A 447 20.10 -37.09 9.12
N VAL A 448 20.55 -37.96 10.04
CA VAL A 448 19.70 -38.54 11.08
C VAL A 448 19.27 -37.47 12.07
N VAL A 449 20.20 -36.59 12.46
CA VAL A 449 19.91 -35.47 13.37
C VAL A 449 18.89 -34.51 12.75
N LEU A 450 19.04 -34.15 11.47
CA LEU A 450 18.11 -33.30 10.74
C LEU A 450 16.72 -33.94 10.63
N SER A 451 16.66 -35.24 10.30
CA SER A 451 15.41 -36.01 10.26
C SER A 451 14.73 -36.06 11.64
N ALA A 452 15.52 -36.24 12.70
CA ALA A 452 15.03 -36.25 14.08
C ALA A 452 14.47 -34.88 14.48
N VAL A 453 15.11 -33.76 14.10
CA VAL A 453 14.57 -32.41 14.32
C VAL A 453 13.21 -32.27 13.67
N ALA A 454 13.07 -32.60 12.38
CA ALA A 454 11.79 -32.49 11.68
C ALA A 454 10.69 -33.38 12.32
N SER A 455 11.01 -34.63 12.62
CA SER A 455 10.06 -35.58 13.25
C SER A 455 9.66 -35.17 14.67
N LEU A 456 10.59 -34.62 15.45
CA LEU A 456 10.29 -34.18 16.81
C LEU A 456 9.51 -32.87 16.80
N SER A 457 9.86 -31.93 15.91
CA SER A 457 9.08 -30.71 15.71
C SER A 457 7.61 -31.04 15.45
N SER A 458 7.29 -32.00 14.57
CA SER A 458 5.89 -32.38 14.29
C SER A 458 5.18 -33.04 15.49
N LYS A 459 5.92 -33.64 16.43
CA LYS A 459 5.36 -34.30 17.63
C LYS A 459 5.15 -33.35 18.81
N VAL A 460 6.04 -32.36 18.98
CA VAL A 460 6.05 -31.49 20.18
C VAL A 460 5.58 -30.06 19.93
N ALA A 461 5.65 -29.56 18.69
CA ALA A 461 5.20 -28.22 18.35
C ALA A 461 3.66 -28.16 18.32
N ARG A 462 3.09 -27.08 18.88
CA ARG A 462 1.64 -26.85 18.86
C ARG A 462 1.23 -25.79 17.83
N SER A 463 2.22 -25.12 17.22
CA SER A 463 2.01 -24.08 16.20
C SER A 463 3.23 -23.96 15.28
N LEU A 464 3.08 -23.18 14.19
CA LEU A 464 4.19 -22.88 13.28
C LEU A 464 5.31 -22.11 14.00
N GLU A 465 4.94 -21.22 14.90
CA GLU A 465 5.89 -20.45 15.71
C GLU A 465 6.68 -21.39 16.64
N ASP A 466 6.08 -22.47 17.15
CA ASP A 466 6.83 -23.47 17.93
C ASP A 466 7.85 -24.22 17.05
N ALA A 467 7.45 -24.63 15.83
CA ALA A 467 8.35 -25.31 14.90
C ALA A 467 9.52 -24.40 14.47
N LEU A 468 9.25 -23.13 14.18
CA LEU A 468 10.28 -22.15 13.86
C LEU A 468 11.19 -21.85 15.06
N TRP A 469 10.66 -21.77 16.28
CA TRP A 469 11.48 -21.60 17.49
C TRP A 469 12.47 -22.75 17.68
N ILE A 470 12.05 -24.00 17.44
CA ILE A 470 12.94 -25.17 17.50
C ILE A 470 14.09 -25.02 16.49
N ARG A 471 13.79 -24.65 15.24
CA ARG A 471 14.82 -24.43 14.21
C ARG A 471 15.76 -23.27 14.56
N LEU A 472 15.23 -22.12 14.98
CA LEU A 472 16.04 -20.98 15.44
C LEU A 472 16.90 -21.32 16.66
N PHE A 473 16.42 -22.18 17.57
CA PHE A 473 17.22 -22.68 18.68
C PHE A 473 18.43 -23.49 18.19
N CYS A 474 18.34 -24.14 17.02
CA CYS A 474 19.40 -24.93 16.42
C CYS A 474 20.44 -24.11 15.65
N VAL A 475 20.10 -22.90 15.20
CA VAL A 475 21.00 -22.04 14.40
C VAL A 475 22.19 -21.57 15.25
N ARG A 476 23.40 -21.84 14.75
CA ARG A 476 24.69 -21.44 15.38
C ARG A 476 25.57 -20.56 14.51
N SER A 477 25.33 -20.54 13.19
CA SER A 477 26.06 -19.74 12.22
C SER A 477 25.15 -19.31 11.07
N VAL A 478 25.59 -18.30 10.32
CA VAL A 478 24.89 -17.83 9.11
C VAL A 478 25.04 -18.85 7.97
N GLU A 479 26.29 -19.27 7.71
CA GLU A 479 26.65 -20.29 6.72
C GLU A 479 27.07 -21.61 7.37
N LEU A 480 27.08 -22.68 6.59
CA LEU A 480 27.65 -23.97 7.00
C LEU A 480 29.12 -23.82 7.37
N GLN A 481 29.46 -24.12 8.62
CA GLN A 481 30.84 -24.23 9.08
C GLN A 481 31.15 -25.69 9.40
N ASP A 482 32.35 -26.15 9.07
CA ASP A 482 32.84 -27.50 9.40
C ASP A 482 32.76 -27.73 10.92
N GLY A 483 31.73 -28.46 11.36
CA GLY A 483 31.46 -28.74 12.78
C GLY A 483 30.03 -28.46 13.25
N ASN A 484 29.25 -27.66 12.51
CA ASN A 484 27.83 -27.44 12.82
C ASN A 484 26.99 -28.61 12.30
N LYS A 485 26.52 -29.46 13.22
CA LYS A 485 25.78 -30.71 12.89
C LYS A 485 24.27 -30.54 12.71
N LEU A 486 23.70 -29.40 13.08
CA LEU A 486 22.25 -29.16 12.99
C LEU A 486 21.86 -28.44 11.72
N GLN A 487 21.99 -27.12 11.68
CA GLN A 487 21.46 -26.31 10.58
C GLN A 487 22.08 -24.91 10.64
N SER A 488 22.50 -24.41 9.48
CA SER A 488 22.85 -23.00 9.28
C SER A 488 21.60 -22.14 9.07
N LEU A 489 21.70 -20.84 9.31
CA LEU A 489 20.59 -19.90 9.05
C LEU A 489 20.12 -20.00 7.58
N ALA A 490 21.07 -20.03 6.64
CA ALA A 490 20.77 -20.05 5.21
C ALA A 490 20.00 -21.32 4.80
N GLU A 491 20.33 -22.48 5.36
CA GLU A 491 19.57 -23.72 5.11
C GLU A 491 18.15 -23.66 5.66
N MET A 492 17.97 -23.13 6.88
CA MET A 492 16.64 -22.95 7.47
C MET A 492 15.76 -22.03 6.61
N GLN A 493 16.34 -20.92 6.15
CA GLN A 493 15.67 -19.94 5.29
C GLN A 493 15.26 -20.55 3.96
N ARG A 494 16.14 -21.30 3.28
CA ARG A 494 15.82 -21.96 1.99
C ARG A 494 14.65 -22.94 2.12
N LEU A 495 14.69 -23.80 3.14
CA LEU A 495 13.60 -24.75 3.38
C LEU A 495 12.24 -24.05 3.60
N LEU A 496 12.23 -22.94 4.34
CA LEU A 496 10.99 -22.18 4.54
C LEU A 496 10.48 -21.51 3.27
N LEU A 497 11.38 -21.04 2.40
CA LEU A 497 11.02 -20.47 1.10
C LEU A 497 10.49 -21.55 0.15
N ASP A 498 11.09 -22.74 0.14
CA ASP A 498 10.64 -23.88 -0.67
C ASP A 498 9.21 -24.33 -0.27
N ASP A 499 8.88 -24.26 1.02
CA ASP A 499 7.58 -24.69 1.58
C ASP A 499 6.52 -23.55 1.64
N MET A 500 6.73 -22.43 0.94
CA MET A 500 5.86 -21.24 1.05
C MET A 500 4.39 -21.51 0.77
N GLN A 501 4.06 -22.40 -0.16
CA GLN A 501 2.67 -22.73 -0.48
C GLN A 501 1.95 -23.37 0.72
N GLU A 502 2.62 -24.28 1.42
CA GLU A 502 2.07 -24.92 2.62
C GLU A 502 1.93 -23.90 3.76
N LEU A 503 2.88 -22.97 3.89
CA LEU A 503 2.82 -21.90 4.89
C LEU A 503 1.60 -20.99 4.69
N VAL A 504 1.24 -20.69 3.45
CA VAL A 504 0.04 -19.88 3.12
C VAL A 504 -1.24 -20.58 3.56
N GLU A 505 -1.35 -21.88 3.30
CA GLU A 505 -2.50 -22.67 3.73
C GLU A 505 -2.58 -22.73 5.27
N LEU A 506 -1.44 -22.92 5.93
CA LEU A 506 -1.36 -23.03 7.39
C LEU A 506 -1.68 -21.72 8.13
N VAL A 507 -1.36 -20.56 7.53
CA VAL A 507 -1.77 -19.24 8.06
C VAL A 507 -3.16 -18.80 7.58
N ARG A 508 -3.87 -19.65 6.82
CA ARG A 508 -5.21 -19.36 6.26
C ARG A 508 -5.27 -18.06 5.46
N GLY A 509 -4.21 -17.79 4.69
CA GLY A 509 -4.12 -16.57 3.88
C GLY A 509 -3.86 -15.26 4.66
N ASP A 510 -3.66 -15.31 5.98
CA ASP A 510 -3.33 -14.11 6.75
C ASP A 510 -1.92 -13.57 6.39
N VAL A 511 -1.93 -12.49 5.59
CA VAL A 511 -0.74 -11.80 5.09
C VAL A 511 0.13 -11.25 6.22
N VAL A 512 -0.49 -10.70 7.27
CA VAL A 512 0.23 -10.03 8.37
C VAL A 512 0.93 -11.07 9.25
N ARG A 513 0.24 -12.17 9.55
CA ARG A 513 0.83 -13.28 10.30
C ARG A 513 1.92 -14.00 9.51
N LEU A 514 1.74 -14.22 8.20
CA LEU A 514 2.78 -14.79 7.36
C LEU A 514 4.01 -13.89 7.28
N ALA A 515 3.82 -12.57 7.11
CA ALA A 515 4.92 -11.61 7.15
C ALA A 515 5.64 -11.62 8.51
N SER A 516 4.91 -11.68 9.63
CA SER A 516 5.49 -11.83 10.96
C SER A 516 6.31 -13.11 11.09
N LEU A 517 5.85 -14.23 10.53
CA LEU A 517 6.57 -15.50 10.54
C LEU A 517 7.89 -15.40 9.76
N LEU A 518 7.85 -14.81 8.56
CA LEU A 518 9.03 -14.60 7.72
C LEU A 518 10.05 -13.66 8.36
N ILE A 519 9.60 -12.57 8.99
CA ILE A 519 10.47 -11.69 9.77
C ILE A 519 11.14 -12.47 10.92
N HIS A 520 10.39 -13.32 11.62
CA HIS A 520 10.95 -14.17 12.66
C HIS A 520 11.95 -15.20 12.11
N ALA A 521 11.74 -15.67 10.87
CA ALA A 521 12.65 -16.54 10.13
C ALA A 521 13.84 -15.80 9.52
N LEU A 522 14.01 -14.51 9.83
CA LEU A 522 15.07 -13.65 9.30
C LEU A 522 15.00 -13.47 7.78
N LEU A 523 13.80 -13.49 7.23
CA LEU A 523 13.48 -13.17 5.83
C LEU A 523 12.66 -11.87 5.77
N PRO A 524 13.19 -10.74 6.27
CA PRO A 524 12.44 -9.50 6.34
C PRO A 524 12.02 -9.02 4.95
N SER A 525 12.87 -9.12 3.91
CA SER A 525 12.49 -8.62 2.59
C SER A 525 11.31 -9.39 2.00
N SER A 526 11.29 -10.71 2.18
CA SER A 526 10.17 -11.56 1.74
C SER A 526 8.88 -11.24 2.49
N GLY A 527 8.94 -11.10 3.82
CA GLY A 527 7.78 -10.70 4.62
C GLY A 527 7.26 -9.30 4.27
N LEU A 528 8.16 -8.34 4.05
CA LEU A 528 7.81 -6.97 3.72
C LEU A 528 7.16 -6.85 2.33
N ARG A 529 7.58 -7.64 1.34
CA ARG A 529 6.93 -7.68 0.02
C ARG A 529 5.45 -8.03 0.13
N LEU A 530 5.11 -9.04 0.92
CA LEU A 530 3.72 -9.44 1.16
C LEU A 530 2.88 -8.28 1.70
N LEU A 531 3.42 -7.54 2.69
CA LEU A 531 2.75 -6.35 3.24
C LEU A 531 2.63 -5.24 2.21
N ILE A 532 3.68 -5.03 1.40
CA ILE A 532 3.72 -4.02 0.35
C ILE A 532 2.72 -4.36 -0.76
N GLU A 533 2.44 -5.61 -1.06
CA GLU A 533 1.46 -6.02 -2.09
C GLU A 533 0.01 -5.92 -1.61
N GLY A 534 -0.23 -6.00 -0.30
CA GLY A 534 -1.54 -5.79 0.30
C GLY A 534 -1.98 -4.31 0.29
N ASP A 535 -3.21 -4.04 -0.19
CA ASP A 535 -3.75 -2.68 -0.27
C ASP A 535 -3.82 -1.98 1.11
N ASN A 536 -4.28 -2.70 2.14
CA ASN A 536 -4.46 -2.17 3.50
C ASN A 536 -3.15 -2.07 4.30
N THR A 537 -2.15 -2.88 3.96
CA THR A 537 -0.86 -2.99 4.66
C THR A 537 0.26 -2.25 3.96
N TYR A 538 0.01 -1.68 2.77
CA TYR A 538 1.02 -1.05 1.94
C TYR A 538 1.82 0.04 2.67
N VAL A 539 1.11 0.93 3.36
CA VAL A 539 1.75 2.01 4.14
C VAL A 539 2.65 1.41 5.22
N ASP A 540 2.15 0.44 5.99
CA ASP A 540 2.93 -0.23 7.04
C ASP A 540 4.16 -0.95 6.47
N GLY A 541 4.00 -1.70 5.37
CA GLY A 541 5.09 -2.44 4.71
C GLY A 541 6.24 -1.54 4.24
N VAL A 542 5.93 -0.37 3.66
CA VAL A 542 6.95 0.60 3.23
C VAL A 542 7.75 1.14 4.43
N HIS A 543 7.08 1.51 5.52
CA HIS A 543 7.76 2.10 6.68
C HIS A 543 8.53 1.05 7.50
N LEU A 544 8.00 -0.17 7.59
CA LEU A 544 8.77 -1.29 8.14
C LEU A 544 10.03 -1.55 7.30
N ALA A 545 9.94 -1.53 5.97
CA ALA A 545 11.12 -1.68 5.12
C ALA A 545 12.17 -0.59 5.37
N MET A 546 11.75 0.65 5.60
CA MET A 546 12.65 1.74 6.01
C MET A 546 13.30 1.47 7.38
N CYS A 547 12.57 0.95 8.36
CA CYS A 547 13.12 0.57 9.66
C CYS A 547 14.16 -0.55 9.56
N PHE A 548 13.90 -1.59 8.74
CA PHE A 548 14.86 -2.67 8.48
C PHE A 548 16.08 -2.16 7.71
N HIS A 549 15.91 -1.24 6.76
CA HIS A 549 17.02 -0.60 6.03
C HIS A 549 17.94 0.16 6.97
N ASN A 550 17.38 1.01 7.82
CA ASN A 550 18.17 1.79 8.78
C ASN A 550 18.85 0.93 9.85
N SER A 551 18.38 -0.31 10.03
CA SER A 551 19.01 -1.31 10.90
C SER A 551 20.05 -2.17 10.15
N ASN A 552 20.26 -1.96 8.83
CA ASN A 552 21.08 -2.78 7.93
C ASN A 552 20.66 -4.26 7.86
N LEU A 553 19.35 -4.54 7.95
CA LEU A 553 18.81 -5.90 8.01
C LEU A 553 17.97 -6.31 6.79
N LEU A 554 17.79 -5.44 5.78
CA LEU A 554 17.15 -5.85 4.53
C LEU A 554 17.91 -6.96 3.77
N PRO A 555 19.25 -6.96 3.68
CA PRO A 555 20.01 -8.05 3.07
C PRO A 555 20.40 -9.12 4.09
N CYS A 556 19.46 -9.63 4.88
CA CYS A 556 19.74 -10.60 5.95
C CYS A 556 20.06 -12.01 5.39
N GLY A 557 21.28 -12.17 4.86
CA GLY A 557 21.76 -13.37 4.18
C GLY A 557 21.49 -13.35 2.67
N ASP A 558 22.06 -14.33 1.95
CA ASP A 558 22.01 -14.39 0.48
C ASP A 558 20.80 -15.17 -0.07
N VAL A 559 19.83 -15.52 0.78
CA VAL A 559 18.72 -16.41 0.43
C VAL A 559 17.54 -15.65 -0.18
N GLU A 560 17.38 -14.36 0.13
CA GLU A 560 16.33 -13.52 -0.42
C GLU A 560 16.90 -12.32 -1.19
N VAL A 561 16.15 -11.84 -2.18
CA VAL A 561 16.47 -10.56 -2.81
C VAL A 561 16.09 -9.44 -1.83
N PRO A 562 16.97 -8.47 -1.54
CA PRO A 562 16.63 -7.35 -0.67
C PRO A 562 15.56 -6.44 -1.30
N VAL A 563 14.67 -5.85 -0.49
CA VAL A 563 13.73 -4.82 -0.98
C VAL A 563 14.51 -3.59 -1.45
N ASP A 564 14.31 -3.20 -2.71
CA ASP A 564 14.94 -2.02 -3.29
C ASP A 564 14.19 -0.73 -2.91
N LEU A 565 14.64 -0.07 -1.85
CA LEU A 565 14.08 1.21 -1.41
C LEU A 565 14.25 2.34 -2.44
N SER A 566 15.27 2.28 -3.30
CA SER A 566 15.48 3.30 -4.34
C SER A 566 14.34 3.31 -5.37
N ARG A 567 13.63 2.19 -5.52
CA ARG A 567 12.43 2.07 -6.35
C ARG A 567 11.14 2.26 -5.55
N LEU A 568 11.10 1.72 -4.33
CA LEU A 568 9.89 1.71 -3.50
C LEU A 568 9.51 3.11 -2.99
N ILE A 569 10.48 3.89 -2.51
CA ILE A 569 10.21 5.23 -1.96
C ILE A 569 9.64 6.18 -3.03
N PRO A 570 10.22 6.32 -4.24
CA PRO A 570 9.60 7.10 -5.31
C PRO A 570 8.13 6.74 -5.59
N GLN A 571 7.82 5.44 -5.63
CA GLN A 571 6.46 4.95 -5.86
C GLN A 571 5.53 5.36 -4.72
N TYR A 572 5.96 5.18 -3.47
CA TYR A 572 5.21 5.61 -2.30
C TYR A 572 4.99 7.14 -2.29
N CYS A 573 6.02 7.93 -2.55
CA CYS A 573 5.92 9.39 -2.61
C CYS A 573 4.93 9.86 -3.69
N SER A 574 4.97 9.27 -4.89
CA SER A 574 4.06 9.63 -5.99
C SER A 574 2.62 9.20 -5.75
N LEU A 575 2.42 7.96 -5.30
CA LEU A 575 1.10 7.34 -5.19
C LEU A 575 0.37 7.78 -3.91
N VAL A 576 1.11 8.00 -2.83
CA VAL A 576 0.54 8.26 -1.49
C VAL A 576 0.77 9.70 -1.08
N LEU A 577 2.02 10.12 -0.86
CA LEU A 577 2.31 11.41 -0.23
C LEU A 577 1.84 12.60 -1.07
N LEU A 578 2.16 12.62 -2.36
CA LEU A 578 1.80 13.72 -3.27
C LEU A 578 0.31 13.77 -3.67
N ASP A 579 -0.47 12.76 -3.29
CA ASP A 579 -1.92 12.70 -3.56
C ASP A 579 -2.77 12.82 -2.27
N ALA A 580 -2.20 12.48 -1.09
CA ALA A 580 -2.84 12.68 0.22
C ALA A 580 -3.13 14.16 0.51
N ASP A 581 -2.27 15.07 0.05
CA ASP A 581 -2.38 16.52 0.28
C ASP A 581 -3.57 17.18 -0.43
N LYS A 582 -4.23 16.51 -1.37
CA LYS A 582 -5.30 17.12 -2.21
C LYS A 582 -6.64 17.34 -1.50
N ARG A 583 -6.89 16.74 -0.32
CA ARG A 583 -8.27 16.64 0.21
C ARG A 583 -8.48 17.00 1.67
N HIS A 584 -7.44 17.05 2.52
CA HIS A 584 -7.60 17.30 3.95
C HIS A 584 -6.69 18.42 4.44
N ALA A 585 -7.29 19.47 5.02
CA ALA A 585 -6.58 20.53 5.72
C ALA A 585 -5.73 20.02 6.91
N CYS A 586 -5.99 18.80 7.40
CA CYS A 586 -5.20 18.13 8.44
C CYS A 586 -3.99 17.33 7.90
N ALA A 587 -3.89 17.09 6.59
CA ALA A 587 -2.80 16.34 5.97
C ALA A 587 -1.71 17.25 5.37
N ALA A 588 -1.74 18.56 5.66
CA ALA A 588 -1.00 19.63 4.98
C ALA A 588 0.55 19.56 5.03
N TYR A 589 1.14 18.46 5.50
CA TYR A 589 2.59 18.28 5.63
C TYR A 589 3.11 16.94 5.09
N ALA A 590 2.24 16.06 4.56
CA ALA A 590 2.69 14.74 4.11
C ALA A 590 3.61 14.84 2.88
N GLY A 591 3.28 15.69 1.92
CA GLY A 591 4.15 15.96 0.78
C GLY A 591 5.42 16.75 1.14
N ALA A 592 5.39 17.58 2.20
CA ALA A 592 6.57 18.32 2.66
C ALA A 592 7.66 17.37 3.19
N ALA A 593 7.25 16.22 3.75
CA ALA A 593 8.17 15.18 4.20
C ALA A 593 8.86 14.43 3.04
N VAL A 594 8.44 14.55 1.78
CA VAL A 594 8.96 13.74 0.65
C VAL A 594 10.48 13.74 0.61
N PHE A 595 11.13 14.91 0.68
CA PHE A 595 12.60 14.98 0.66
C PHE A 595 13.22 14.26 1.86
N ARG A 596 12.59 14.32 3.04
CA ARG A 596 13.07 13.65 4.25
C ARG A 596 13.08 12.14 4.12
N TYR A 597 12.13 11.53 3.41
CA TYR A 597 12.15 10.08 3.14
C TYR A 597 13.44 9.67 2.43
N PHE A 598 13.85 10.42 1.40
CA PHE A 598 15.09 10.13 0.67
C PHE A 598 16.34 10.49 1.45
N LEU A 599 16.37 11.68 2.09
CA LEU A 599 17.52 12.13 2.86
C LEU A 599 17.84 11.18 4.02
N ARG A 600 16.82 10.83 4.81
CA ARG A 600 16.98 10.04 6.04
C ARG A 600 17.23 8.55 5.78
N THR A 601 17.00 8.08 4.55
CA THR A 601 17.34 6.71 4.11
C THR A 601 18.62 6.67 3.27
N ASN A 602 19.32 7.80 3.14
CA ASN A 602 20.53 7.95 2.32
C ASN A 602 20.32 7.63 0.82
N LEU A 603 19.17 8.05 0.27
CA LEU A 603 18.74 7.81 -1.11
C LEU A 603 18.56 9.11 -1.90
N VAL A 604 19.40 10.12 -1.64
CA VAL A 604 19.27 11.43 -2.31
C VAL A 604 19.51 11.33 -3.82
N ASP A 605 20.33 10.39 -4.30
CA ASP A 605 20.49 10.17 -5.74
C ASP A 605 19.20 9.65 -6.38
N ALA A 606 18.46 8.78 -5.69
CA ALA A 606 17.14 8.34 -6.14
C ALA A 606 16.12 9.50 -6.14
N PHE A 607 16.25 10.47 -5.22
CA PHE A 607 15.46 11.71 -5.26
C PHE A 607 15.77 12.55 -6.51
N VAL A 608 17.05 12.67 -6.88
CA VAL A 608 17.48 13.38 -8.10
C VAL A 608 16.88 12.74 -9.36
N GLU A 609 16.89 11.40 -9.42
CA GLU A 609 16.25 10.67 -10.51
C GLU A 609 14.72 10.85 -10.51
N TYR A 610 14.10 10.77 -9.33
CA TYR A 610 12.67 10.94 -9.12
C TYR A 610 12.15 12.30 -9.59
N CYS A 611 12.89 13.38 -9.31
CA CYS A 611 12.58 14.73 -9.79
C CYS A 611 12.78 14.92 -11.30
N GLY A 612 13.36 13.95 -12.01
CA GLY A 612 13.40 13.94 -13.48
C GLY A 612 12.02 13.79 -14.13
N ASN A 613 10.99 13.38 -13.37
CA ASN A 613 9.61 13.41 -13.82
C ASN A 613 9.03 14.83 -13.69
N GLU A 614 8.56 15.38 -14.80
CA GLU A 614 8.01 16.73 -14.88
C GLU A 614 6.87 17.00 -13.88
N LEU A 615 5.90 16.09 -13.78
CA LEU A 615 4.74 16.26 -12.89
C LEU A 615 5.17 16.29 -11.42
N VAL A 616 6.14 15.44 -11.07
CA VAL A 616 6.73 15.38 -9.72
C VAL A 616 7.49 16.68 -9.43
N CYS A 617 8.35 17.11 -10.35
CA CYS A 617 9.13 18.34 -10.22
C CYS A 617 8.22 19.56 -9.97
N VAL A 618 7.12 19.68 -10.72
CA VAL A 618 6.16 20.78 -10.57
C VAL A 618 5.43 20.72 -9.22
N LYS A 619 5.03 19.54 -8.76
CA LYS A 619 4.39 19.41 -7.44
C LYS A 619 5.36 19.79 -6.31
N LEU A 620 6.62 19.36 -6.39
CA LEU A 620 7.60 19.57 -5.32
C LEU A 620 8.14 21.00 -5.27
N PHE A 621 8.41 21.62 -6.43
CA PHE A 621 9.09 22.91 -6.54
C PHE A 621 8.18 24.07 -7.00
N GLY A 622 6.93 23.78 -7.38
CA GLY A 622 5.92 24.77 -7.75
C GLY A 622 5.66 24.87 -9.25
N GLN A 623 4.68 25.68 -9.64
CA GLN A 623 4.31 25.81 -11.05
C GLN A 623 5.41 26.45 -11.91
N ARG A 624 5.52 25.95 -13.14
CA ARG A 624 6.37 26.51 -14.20
C ARG A 624 5.82 27.88 -14.61
N GLY A 625 6.69 28.88 -14.72
CA GLY A 625 6.32 30.18 -15.29
C GLY A 625 5.82 31.25 -14.31
N GLY A 626 5.92 31.04 -12.99
CA GLY A 626 5.72 32.11 -12.00
C GLY A 626 4.32 32.74 -12.03
N SER A 627 3.29 32.01 -11.58
CA SER A 627 2.00 32.66 -11.29
C SER A 627 2.13 33.60 -10.08
N ARG A 628 1.57 34.81 -10.19
CA ARG A 628 1.47 35.81 -9.11
C ARG A 628 0.59 35.36 -7.93
N VAL A 629 -0.09 34.22 -8.05
CA VAL A 629 -0.84 33.60 -6.96
C VAL A 629 -0.06 32.38 -6.49
N SER A 630 0.66 32.56 -5.38
CA SER A 630 1.36 31.56 -4.58
C SER A 630 0.73 30.15 -4.67
N SER A 631 1.32 29.28 -5.47
CA SER A 631 1.44 27.87 -5.11
C SER A 631 2.92 27.56 -5.01
N ASP A 632 3.56 28.03 -3.93
CA ASP A 632 4.92 27.61 -3.61
C ASP A 632 4.95 26.07 -3.59
N GLY A 633 6.00 25.50 -4.18
CA GLY A 633 6.18 24.04 -4.23
C GLY A 633 6.06 23.44 -2.84
N VAL A 634 5.60 22.20 -2.75
CA VAL A 634 5.35 21.55 -1.45
C VAL A 634 6.60 21.55 -0.55
N LEU A 635 7.81 21.50 -1.12
CA LEU A 635 9.06 21.53 -0.36
C LEU A 635 9.53 22.95 0.04
N LEU A 636 8.83 24.00 -0.40
CA LEU A 636 9.22 25.41 -0.20
C LEU A 636 8.22 26.19 0.66
N GLN A 637 7.26 25.50 1.28
CA GLN A 637 6.32 26.11 2.21
C GLN A 637 7.04 26.58 3.50
N GLU A 638 8.17 25.97 3.82
CA GLU A 638 9.05 26.33 4.94
C GLU A 638 10.45 26.71 4.43
N PRO A 639 11.27 27.42 5.23
CA PRO A 639 12.64 27.73 4.87
C PRO A 639 13.45 26.46 4.52
N PRO A 640 14.06 26.38 3.33
CA PRO A 640 14.72 25.16 2.85
C PRO A 640 15.98 24.84 3.65
N SER A 641 16.20 23.57 3.94
CA SER A 641 17.42 23.07 4.59
C SER A 641 18.61 23.08 3.62
N PRO A 642 19.87 23.17 4.10
CA PRO A 642 21.05 23.15 3.24
C PRO A 642 21.15 21.87 2.39
N GLU A 643 20.74 20.72 2.93
CA GLU A 643 20.72 19.45 2.19
C GLU A 643 19.71 19.46 1.04
N LEU A 644 18.60 20.21 1.20
CA LEU A 644 17.59 20.35 0.15
C LEU A 644 18.12 21.26 -0.96
N LEU A 645 18.79 22.36 -0.62
CA LEU A 645 19.41 23.25 -1.61
C LEU A 645 20.47 22.52 -2.44
N GLU A 646 21.31 21.70 -1.80
CA GLU A 646 22.28 20.86 -2.50
C GLU A 646 21.59 19.83 -3.41
N ALA A 647 20.53 19.17 -2.92
CA ALA A 647 19.76 18.24 -3.74
C ALA A 647 19.10 18.93 -4.95
N MET A 648 18.56 20.14 -4.78
CA MET A 648 17.97 20.94 -5.86
C MET A 648 19.01 21.30 -6.94
N GLU A 649 20.21 21.69 -6.53
CA GLU A 649 21.33 21.93 -7.45
C GLU A 649 21.64 20.68 -8.28
N ARG A 650 21.72 19.50 -7.64
CA ARG A 650 21.93 18.22 -8.32
C ARG A 650 20.78 17.82 -9.22
N VAL A 651 19.53 18.08 -8.84
CA VAL A 651 18.34 17.88 -9.69
C VAL A 651 18.48 18.71 -10.97
N ALA A 652 18.83 19.99 -10.83
CA ALA A 652 18.93 20.90 -11.96
C ALA A 652 20.09 20.53 -12.91
N GLU A 653 21.27 20.19 -12.37
CA GLU A 653 22.39 19.72 -13.19
C GLU A 653 22.09 18.38 -13.87
N ALA A 654 21.43 17.44 -13.19
CA ALA A 654 21.01 16.18 -13.80
C ALA A 654 19.97 16.39 -14.91
N GLY A 655 19.08 17.38 -14.76
CA GLY A 655 18.16 17.81 -15.82
C GLY A 655 18.93 18.36 -17.02
N ALA A 656 19.92 19.23 -16.79
CA ALA A 656 20.76 19.81 -17.83
C ALA A 656 21.55 18.73 -18.59
N ALA A 657 22.17 17.79 -17.88
CA ALA A 657 22.91 16.67 -18.46
C ALA A 657 22.03 15.74 -19.32
N ARG A 658 20.73 15.63 -19.00
CA ARG A 658 19.74 14.86 -19.76
C ARG A 658 19.12 15.64 -20.93
N GLY A 659 19.52 16.89 -21.16
CA GLY A 659 18.94 17.76 -22.20
C GLY A 659 17.54 18.28 -21.85
N GLN A 660 17.09 18.14 -20.60
CA GLN A 660 15.78 18.61 -20.13
C GLN A 660 15.89 20.07 -19.66
N ALA A 661 16.08 20.99 -20.61
CA ALA A 661 16.35 22.40 -20.33
C ALA A 661 15.22 23.06 -19.52
N GLU A 662 13.95 22.73 -19.77
CA GLU A 662 12.84 23.32 -19.01
C GLU A 662 12.87 22.97 -17.52
N ILE A 663 13.16 21.70 -17.20
CA ILE A 663 13.29 21.24 -15.82
C ILE A 663 14.48 21.92 -15.15
N ALA A 664 15.64 21.91 -15.80
CA ALA A 664 16.85 22.50 -15.24
C ALA A 664 16.67 23.99 -14.94
N VAL A 665 16.18 24.77 -15.90
CA VAL A 665 15.96 26.21 -15.72
C VAL A 665 14.92 26.49 -14.65
N HIS A 666 13.83 25.72 -14.60
CA HIS A 666 12.83 25.87 -13.55
C HIS A 666 13.44 25.65 -12.17
N VAL A 667 14.13 24.52 -11.96
CA VAL A 667 14.70 24.19 -10.65
C VAL A 667 15.80 25.18 -10.25
N PHE A 668 16.65 25.65 -11.18
CA PHE A 668 17.63 26.70 -10.88
C PHE A 668 16.97 28.04 -10.52
N SER A 669 15.89 28.42 -11.20
CA SER A 669 15.16 29.65 -10.88
C SER A 669 14.54 29.58 -9.48
N VAL A 670 14.02 28.41 -9.11
CA VAL A 670 13.47 28.15 -7.77
C VAL A 670 14.59 28.10 -6.73
N LEU A 671 15.72 27.48 -7.04
CA LEU A 671 16.90 27.39 -6.18
C LEU A 671 17.47 28.77 -5.84
N GLU A 672 17.54 29.67 -6.82
CA GLU A 672 18.02 31.04 -6.56
C GLU A 672 17.16 31.74 -5.51
N ARG A 673 15.82 31.65 -5.62
CA ARG A 673 14.89 32.23 -4.65
C ARG A 673 15.02 31.56 -3.28
N ALA A 674 15.09 30.23 -3.26
CA ALA A 674 15.25 29.43 -2.06
C ALA A 674 16.56 29.75 -1.31
N ALA A 675 17.67 29.86 -2.02
CA ALA A 675 18.98 30.23 -1.49
C ALA A 675 19.00 31.69 -0.98
N ALA A 676 18.38 32.61 -1.74
CA ALA A 676 18.23 34.01 -1.34
C ALA A 676 17.48 34.16 -0.01
N LEU A 677 16.41 33.37 0.21
CA LEU A 677 15.62 33.41 1.45
C LEU A 677 16.45 33.04 2.68
N VAL A 678 17.42 32.12 2.54
CA VAL A 678 18.32 31.70 3.62
C VAL A 678 19.67 32.43 3.63
N LYS A 679 19.83 33.47 2.80
CA LYS A 679 21.05 34.29 2.66
C LYS A 679 22.29 33.52 2.18
N ASP A 680 22.10 32.51 1.33
CA ASP A 680 23.17 31.82 0.62
C ASP A 680 23.39 32.50 -0.75
N ASP A 681 24.08 33.65 -0.72
CA ASP A 681 24.25 34.50 -1.91
C ASP A 681 25.07 33.80 -3.01
N ALA A 682 26.08 33.02 -2.63
CA ALA A 682 26.93 32.30 -3.58
C ALA A 682 26.14 31.26 -4.40
N ARG A 683 25.27 30.47 -3.74
CA ARG A 683 24.42 29.51 -4.45
C ARG A 683 23.34 30.22 -5.26
N ALA A 684 22.81 31.34 -4.78
CA ALA A 684 21.83 32.14 -5.52
C ALA A 684 22.41 32.71 -6.83
N ASP A 685 23.61 33.32 -6.76
CA ASP A 685 24.33 33.84 -7.93
C ASP A 685 24.69 32.72 -8.92
N TYR A 686 25.16 31.58 -8.40
CA TYR A 686 25.43 30.39 -9.21
C TYR A 686 24.18 29.92 -9.97
N ALA A 687 23.07 29.72 -9.26
CA ALA A 687 21.83 29.19 -9.83
C ALA A 687 21.29 30.09 -10.94
N LEU A 688 21.28 31.42 -10.75
CA LEU A 688 20.81 32.36 -11.77
C LEU A 688 21.71 32.36 -13.01
N SER A 689 23.03 32.42 -12.80
CA SER A 689 24.01 32.37 -13.88
C SER A 689 23.90 31.07 -14.68
N ARG A 690 23.74 29.94 -13.99
CA ARG A 690 23.63 28.61 -14.58
C ARG A 690 22.33 28.43 -15.38
N ALA A 691 21.20 28.93 -14.87
CA ALA A 691 19.94 28.96 -15.60
C ALA A 691 20.07 29.66 -16.96
N LEU A 692 20.78 30.81 -16.99
CA LEU A 692 21.02 31.57 -18.22
C LEU A 692 21.92 30.83 -19.20
N GLN A 693 22.98 30.18 -18.71
CA GLN A 693 23.87 29.36 -19.53
C GLN A 693 23.16 28.17 -20.18
N ILE A 694 22.13 27.62 -19.53
CA ILE A 694 21.35 26.48 -20.05
C ILE A 694 20.28 26.96 -21.03
N ILE A 695 19.54 28.02 -20.71
CA ILE A 695 18.41 28.46 -21.55
C ILE A 695 18.84 29.10 -22.86
N CYS A 696 19.96 29.84 -22.89
CA CYS A 696 20.41 30.53 -24.09
C CYS A 696 20.64 29.60 -25.29
N PRO A 697 21.43 28.50 -25.17
CA PRO A 697 21.56 27.54 -26.26
C PRO A 697 20.26 26.79 -26.54
N ALA A 698 19.44 26.50 -25.53
CA ALA A 698 18.14 25.84 -25.73
C ALA A 698 17.17 26.69 -26.56
N LEU A 699 17.07 28.00 -26.28
CA LEU A 699 16.27 28.94 -27.08
C LEU A 699 16.79 29.02 -28.52
N SER A 700 18.11 29.10 -28.68
CA SER A 700 18.73 29.14 -30.00
C SER A 700 18.36 27.92 -30.86
N HIS A 701 18.37 26.74 -30.25
CA HIS A 701 17.93 25.50 -30.90
C HIS A 701 16.42 25.50 -31.17
N ALA A 702 15.59 25.98 -30.23
CA ALA A 702 14.13 26.04 -30.40
C ALA A 702 13.71 26.89 -31.61
N PHE A 703 14.44 27.97 -31.93
CA PHE A 703 14.17 28.80 -33.10
C PHE A 703 14.33 28.08 -34.44
N GLN A 704 15.09 26.99 -34.49
CA GLN A 704 15.25 26.20 -35.71
C GLN A 704 13.99 25.40 -36.06
N GLN A 705 13.07 25.24 -35.11
CA GLN A 705 11.81 24.53 -35.31
C GLN A 705 10.74 25.43 -35.93
N THR A 706 9.76 24.83 -36.60
CA THR A 706 8.62 25.60 -37.12
C THR A 706 7.75 26.08 -35.95
N PRO A 707 7.33 27.36 -35.93
CA PRO A 707 6.47 27.87 -34.87
C PRO A 707 5.12 27.15 -34.85
N SER A 708 4.86 26.41 -33.77
CA SER A 708 3.62 25.71 -33.47
C SER A 708 3.19 26.00 -32.03
N GLY A 709 1.90 25.83 -31.72
CA GLY A 709 1.40 26.04 -30.35
C GLY A 709 2.02 25.09 -29.31
N GLU A 710 2.45 23.89 -29.72
CA GLU A 710 3.04 22.87 -28.85
C GLU A 710 4.48 23.20 -28.42
N ASN A 711 5.22 23.97 -29.21
CA ASN A 711 6.64 24.30 -28.98
C ASN A 711 6.85 25.54 -28.09
N THR A 712 5.86 25.91 -27.25
CA THR A 712 5.87 27.18 -26.52
C THR A 712 6.31 27.09 -25.05
N SER A 713 6.48 25.88 -24.51
CA SER A 713 6.85 25.65 -23.10
C SER A 713 8.16 26.35 -22.70
N LEU A 714 9.22 26.17 -23.48
CA LEU A 714 10.54 26.75 -23.22
C LEU A 714 10.50 28.28 -23.16
N PHE A 715 9.68 28.92 -23.99
CA PHE A 715 9.53 30.37 -24.02
C PHE A 715 8.79 30.91 -22.79
N MET A 716 7.88 30.13 -22.20
CA MET A 716 7.26 30.47 -20.91
C MET A 716 8.30 30.48 -19.79
N HIS A 717 9.24 29.54 -19.80
CA HIS A 717 10.37 29.54 -18.86
C HIS A 717 11.31 30.72 -19.08
N ALA A 718 11.59 31.07 -20.34
CA ALA A 718 12.40 32.24 -20.67
C ALA A 718 11.76 33.55 -20.18
N ALA A 719 10.46 33.73 -20.40
CA ALA A 719 9.74 34.92 -19.93
C ALA A 719 9.78 35.05 -18.39
N ALA A 720 9.53 33.95 -17.67
CA ALA A 720 9.60 33.95 -16.21
C ALA A 720 11.02 34.21 -15.67
N LEU A 721 12.05 33.63 -16.32
CA LEU A 721 13.44 33.91 -15.98
C LEU A 721 13.82 35.36 -16.31
N GLN A 722 13.27 35.96 -17.36
CA GLN A 722 13.50 37.37 -17.71
C GLN A 722 12.92 38.32 -16.66
N GLU A 723 11.69 38.10 -16.20
CA GLU A 723 11.13 38.85 -15.06
C GLU A 723 12.01 38.66 -13.82
N ARG A 724 12.51 37.43 -13.59
CA ARG A 724 13.37 37.15 -12.45
C ARG A 724 14.69 37.90 -12.50
N VAL A 725 15.39 37.89 -13.63
CA VAL A 725 16.65 38.63 -13.82
C VAL A 725 16.44 40.13 -13.64
N ALA A 726 15.31 40.67 -14.09
CA ALA A 726 15.00 42.10 -13.94
C ALA A 726 14.73 42.51 -12.48
N CYS A 727 14.15 41.61 -11.68
CA CYS A 727 13.81 41.88 -10.28
C CYS A 727 14.91 41.45 -9.28
N SER A 728 16.00 40.84 -9.76
CA SER A 728 17.02 40.25 -8.90
C SER A 728 18.21 41.19 -8.72
N GLU A 729 18.71 41.33 -7.49
CA GLU A 729 19.94 42.09 -7.17
C GLU A 729 21.21 41.23 -7.39
N ARG A 730 21.05 40.02 -7.92
CA ARG A 730 22.11 39.01 -8.06
C ARG A 730 23.11 39.35 -9.15
N VAL A 731 24.36 38.92 -8.96
CA VAL A 731 25.45 39.23 -9.90
C VAL A 731 25.47 38.20 -11.02
N VAL A 732 25.09 38.62 -12.23
CA VAL A 732 25.17 37.81 -13.44
C VAL A 732 26.21 38.41 -14.39
N PRO A 733 27.05 37.60 -15.06
CA PRO A 733 27.94 38.11 -16.11
C PRO A 733 27.19 38.90 -17.18
N HIS A 734 27.61 40.14 -17.42
CA HIS A 734 26.91 41.08 -18.31
C HIS A 734 26.66 40.50 -19.71
N ALA A 735 27.66 39.83 -20.29
CA ALA A 735 27.55 39.21 -21.61
C ALA A 735 26.46 38.12 -21.68
N CYS A 736 26.26 37.34 -20.59
CA CYS A 736 25.21 36.33 -20.54
C CYS A 736 23.82 36.98 -20.42
N ALA A 737 23.69 38.00 -19.59
CA ALA A 737 22.43 38.72 -19.40
C ALA A 737 22.00 39.45 -20.69
N GLU A 738 22.92 40.11 -21.38
CA GLU A 738 22.67 40.77 -22.65
C GLU A 738 22.26 39.76 -23.74
N ALA A 739 22.98 38.65 -23.85
CA ALA A 739 22.64 37.61 -24.82
C ALA A 739 21.27 36.99 -24.56
N PHE A 740 20.93 36.75 -23.30
CA PHE A 740 19.61 36.26 -22.92
C PHE A 740 18.50 37.25 -23.26
N GLN A 741 18.67 38.55 -22.97
CA GLN A 741 17.68 39.58 -23.33
C GLN A 741 17.43 39.64 -24.83
N ILE A 742 18.49 39.55 -25.63
CA ILE A 742 18.40 39.51 -27.09
C ILE A 742 17.62 38.27 -27.55
N LEU A 743 17.91 37.09 -26.99
CA LEU A 743 17.20 35.85 -27.31
C LEU A 743 15.73 35.88 -26.88
N CYS A 744 15.40 36.51 -25.75
CA CYS A 744 14.00 36.72 -25.35
C CYS A 744 13.24 37.59 -26.36
N LYS A 745 13.86 38.68 -26.85
CA LYS A 745 13.26 39.50 -27.93
C LYS A 745 13.06 38.72 -29.22
N MET A 746 14.00 37.84 -29.59
CA MET A 746 13.79 36.92 -30.72
C MET A 746 12.64 35.93 -30.44
N GLY A 747 12.47 35.53 -29.18
CA GLY A 747 11.32 34.77 -28.68
C GLY A 747 9.99 35.47 -28.95
N GLU A 748 9.89 36.77 -28.68
CA GLU A 748 8.70 37.57 -28.98
C GLU A 748 8.38 37.61 -30.47
N VAL A 749 9.40 37.69 -31.34
CA VAL A 749 9.23 37.59 -32.79
C VAL A 749 8.68 36.22 -33.17
N PHE A 750 9.31 35.15 -32.68
CA PHE A 750 8.92 33.77 -32.98
C PHE A 750 7.47 33.47 -32.56
N LEU A 751 7.11 33.84 -31.33
CA LEU A 751 5.76 33.65 -30.78
C LEU A 751 4.72 34.55 -31.47
N GLY A 752 5.08 35.80 -31.81
CA GLY A 752 4.20 36.71 -32.55
C GLY A 752 3.84 36.17 -33.93
N VAL A 753 4.79 35.57 -34.64
CA VAL A 753 4.53 34.88 -35.91
C VAL A 753 3.64 33.65 -35.70
N ALA A 754 3.90 32.85 -34.67
CA ALA A 754 3.07 31.69 -34.32
C ALA A 754 1.60 32.06 -34.06
N ARG A 755 1.36 33.24 -33.45
CA ARG A 755 0.02 33.78 -33.15
C ARG A 755 -0.65 34.50 -34.33
N GLY A 756 0.05 34.68 -35.45
CA GLY A 756 -0.45 35.45 -36.60
C GLY A 756 -0.40 36.97 -36.41
N GLU A 757 0.27 37.46 -35.37
CA GLU A 757 0.44 38.89 -35.05
C GLU A 757 1.63 39.47 -35.85
N LEU A 758 1.57 39.36 -37.18
CA LEU A 758 2.71 39.63 -38.07
C LEU A 758 3.29 41.04 -37.92
N GLU A 759 2.46 42.07 -37.80
CA GLU A 759 2.95 43.45 -37.64
C GLU A 759 3.69 43.69 -36.32
N VAL A 760 3.26 43.01 -35.24
CA VAL A 760 3.89 43.10 -33.91
C VAL A 760 5.23 42.37 -33.94
N ALA A 761 5.26 41.17 -34.53
CA ALA A 761 6.49 40.39 -34.71
C ALA A 761 7.53 41.17 -35.52
N LEU A 762 7.12 41.80 -36.62
CA LEU A 762 8.04 42.63 -37.43
C LEU A 762 8.55 43.84 -36.63
N ARG A 763 7.69 44.56 -35.91
CA ARG A 763 8.14 45.66 -35.05
C ARG A 763 9.17 45.21 -34.01
N CYS A 764 8.96 44.06 -33.37
CA CYS A 764 9.91 43.49 -32.42
C CYS A 764 11.23 43.11 -33.11
N PHE A 765 11.19 42.53 -34.31
CA PHE A 765 12.38 42.19 -35.07
C PHE A 765 13.24 43.41 -35.41
N TRP A 766 12.62 44.51 -35.86
CA TRP A 766 13.35 45.75 -36.16
C TRP A 766 13.90 46.45 -34.91
N SER A 767 13.49 46.05 -33.70
CA SER A 767 14.02 46.57 -32.44
C SER A 767 15.31 45.87 -31.97
N LEU A 768 15.72 44.81 -32.65
CA LEU A 768 16.95 44.08 -32.33
C LEU A 768 18.18 44.94 -32.71
N PRO A 769 19.22 45.03 -31.84
CA PRO A 769 20.35 45.96 -32.00
C PRO A 769 21.21 45.67 -33.26
N PHE A 770 21.13 44.41 -33.67
CA PHE A 770 21.59 43.77 -34.87
C PHE A 770 21.17 44.20 -36.26
N ILE A 771 19.94 44.70 -36.33
CA ILE A 771 19.14 44.64 -37.55
C ILE A 771 19.22 46.00 -38.25
N PRO A 772 19.70 46.05 -39.50
CA PRO A 772 19.82 47.32 -40.21
C PRO A 772 18.43 47.85 -40.58
N THR A 773 18.11 49.07 -40.12
CA THR A 773 16.86 49.74 -40.50
C THR A 773 16.99 50.53 -41.81
N THR A 774 18.22 50.88 -42.18
CA THR A 774 18.58 51.59 -43.41
C THR A 774 19.75 50.88 -44.13
N ALA A 775 19.99 51.24 -45.40
CA ALA A 775 21.10 50.68 -46.17
C ALA A 775 22.49 51.12 -45.64
N GLU A 776 22.55 52.27 -44.97
CA GLU A 776 23.78 52.83 -44.40
C GLU A 776 24.23 52.06 -43.15
N ASP A 777 23.29 51.43 -42.43
CA ASP A 777 23.57 50.65 -41.22
C ASP A 777 24.17 49.26 -41.47
N ILE A 778 24.16 48.77 -42.71
CA ILE A 778 24.43 47.37 -43.05
C ILE A 778 25.79 46.90 -42.50
N GLU A 779 26.86 47.66 -42.71
CA GLU A 779 28.21 47.25 -42.32
C GLU A 779 28.36 47.21 -40.78
N ARG A 780 27.93 48.28 -40.11
CA ARG A 780 27.93 48.37 -38.64
C ARG A 780 27.13 47.25 -37.99
N CYS A 781 25.94 46.96 -38.50
CA CYS A 781 25.07 45.91 -38.00
C CYS A 781 25.64 44.50 -38.23
N ALA A 782 26.36 44.27 -39.34
CA ALA A 782 27.04 43.00 -39.58
C ALA A 782 28.20 42.78 -38.60
N GLU A 783 28.99 43.82 -38.29
CA GLU A 783 30.07 43.74 -37.30
C GLU A 783 29.55 43.45 -35.89
N LEU A 784 28.44 44.07 -35.49
CA LEU A 784 27.78 43.79 -34.21
C LEU A 784 27.38 42.31 -34.09
N LEU A 785 26.81 41.73 -35.16
CA LEU A 785 26.46 40.30 -35.17
C LEU A 785 27.69 39.40 -35.14
N ASP A 786 28.77 39.76 -35.85
CA ASP A 786 30.01 38.97 -35.86
C ASP A 786 30.63 38.88 -34.45
N THR A 787 30.46 39.92 -33.63
CA THR A 787 30.90 39.98 -32.23
C THR A 787 29.93 39.33 -31.23
N ALA A 788 28.72 38.93 -31.67
CA ALA A 788 27.72 38.35 -30.79
C ALA A 788 28.11 36.93 -30.29
N THR A 789 27.51 36.50 -29.19
CA THR A 789 27.71 35.15 -28.65
C THR A 789 27.25 34.08 -29.65
N GLU A 790 27.77 32.86 -29.51
CA GLU A 790 27.43 31.75 -30.41
C GLU A 790 25.92 31.50 -30.47
N SER A 791 25.24 31.47 -29.32
CA SER A 791 23.78 31.27 -29.23
C SER A 791 22.97 32.31 -30.00
N ILE A 792 23.41 33.58 -30.04
CA ILE A 792 22.75 34.63 -30.84
C ILE A 792 23.01 34.35 -32.32
N ALA A 793 24.27 34.14 -32.70
CA ALA A 793 24.62 33.95 -34.10
C ALA A 793 23.93 32.72 -34.73
N THR A 794 23.70 31.66 -33.95
CA THR A 794 22.96 30.48 -34.40
C THR A 794 21.44 30.69 -34.44
N ALA A 795 20.90 31.63 -33.64
CA ALA A 795 19.48 31.96 -33.58
C ALA A 795 19.01 32.91 -34.70
N VAL A 796 19.90 33.79 -35.18
CA VAL A 796 19.53 34.82 -36.16
C VAL A 796 19.07 34.26 -37.52
N PRO A 797 19.75 33.28 -38.14
CA PRO A 797 19.34 32.74 -39.44
C PRO A 797 17.88 32.24 -39.51
N PRO A 798 17.40 31.37 -38.59
CA PRO A 798 16.02 30.89 -38.66
C PRO A 798 14.99 31.99 -38.37
N ILE A 799 15.28 32.92 -37.45
CA ILE A 799 14.40 34.07 -37.18
C ILE A 799 14.30 34.98 -38.39
N LEU A 800 15.41 35.23 -39.09
CA LEU A 800 15.42 36.04 -40.30
C LEU A 800 14.59 35.41 -41.41
N LEU A 801 14.71 34.09 -41.63
CA LEU A 801 13.88 33.38 -42.60
C LEU A 801 12.40 33.46 -42.25
N LEU A 802 12.06 33.25 -40.97
CA LEU A 802 10.69 33.36 -40.48
C LEU A 802 10.10 34.76 -40.72
N VAL A 803 10.90 35.79 -40.47
CA VAL A 803 10.53 37.20 -40.70
C VAL A 803 10.35 37.48 -42.19
N MET A 804 11.25 37.03 -43.06
CA MET A 804 11.14 37.21 -44.51
C MET A 804 9.89 36.55 -45.09
N GLN A 805 9.55 35.35 -44.62
CA GLN A 805 8.29 34.67 -44.96
C GLN A 805 7.06 35.45 -44.45
N SER A 806 7.16 36.01 -43.24
CA SER A 806 6.10 36.82 -42.64
C SER A 806 5.88 38.14 -43.38
N MET A 807 6.97 38.76 -43.83
CA MET A 807 6.94 39.96 -44.68
C MET A 807 6.27 39.67 -46.03
N LEU A 808 6.57 38.52 -46.66
CA LEU A 808 5.90 38.10 -47.90
C LEU A 808 4.38 37.97 -47.70
N LYS A 809 3.95 37.24 -46.66
CA LYS A 809 2.53 37.08 -46.33
C LYS A 809 1.85 38.42 -46.06
N LEU A 810 2.49 39.30 -45.29
CA LEU A 810 1.93 40.62 -45.00
C LEU A 810 1.86 41.50 -46.25
N ALA A 811 2.87 41.45 -47.12
CA ALA A 811 2.87 42.19 -48.39
C ALA A 811 1.74 41.74 -49.32
N GLU A 812 1.45 40.43 -49.41
CA GLU A 812 0.30 39.91 -50.15
C GLU A 812 -1.03 40.46 -49.61
N VAL A 813 -1.19 40.47 -48.27
CA VAL A 813 -2.39 41.03 -47.62
C VAL A 813 -2.51 42.54 -47.91
N LEU A 814 -1.42 43.30 -47.79
CA LEU A 814 -1.43 44.75 -48.07
C LEU A 814 -1.72 45.06 -49.54
N LYS A 815 -1.16 44.27 -50.49
CA LYS A 815 -1.50 44.37 -51.92
C LYS A 815 -2.99 44.11 -52.16
N SER A 816 -3.56 43.07 -51.52
CA SER A 816 -5.00 42.78 -51.63
C SER A 816 -5.91 43.90 -51.08
N ARG A 817 -5.40 44.69 -50.13
CA ARG A 817 -6.07 45.86 -49.54
C ARG A 817 -5.81 47.18 -50.29
N GLY A 818 -5.03 47.16 -51.39
CA GLY A 818 -4.69 48.35 -52.17
C GLY A 818 -3.58 49.23 -51.57
N GLN A 819 -2.88 48.78 -50.52
CA GLN A 819 -1.80 49.53 -49.85
C GLN A 819 -0.43 49.27 -50.52
N THR A 820 -0.30 49.63 -51.80
CA THR A 820 0.88 49.32 -52.63
C THR A 820 2.17 49.99 -52.14
N SER A 821 2.07 51.18 -51.54
CA SER A 821 3.19 51.91 -50.91
C SER A 821 3.84 51.12 -49.77
N GLU A 822 3.04 50.54 -48.89
CA GLU A 822 3.53 49.77 -47.73
C GLU A 822 4.11 48.43 -48.18
N ALA A 823 3.50 47.78 -49.19
CA ALA A 823 4.06 46.59 -49.80
C ALA A 823 5.44 46.84 -50.46
N ALA A 824 5.61 47.97 -51.16
CA ALA A 824 6.90 48.37 -51.73
C ALA A 824 7.94 48.72 -50.65
N GLN A 825 7.51 49.15 -49.46
CA GLN A 825 8.40 49.35 -48.31
C GLN A 825 8.90 48.00 -47.74
N MET A 826 8.05 46.97 -47.71
CA MET A 826 8.45 45.63 -47.28
C MET A 826 9.48 45.02 -48.24
N GLN A 827 9.31 45.20 -49.55
CA GLN A 827 10.30 44.76 -50.53
C GLN A 827 11.67 45.43 -50.33
N ARG A 828 11.70 46.75 -50.12
CA ARG A 828 12.95 47.49 -49.83
C ARG A 828 13.63 47.00 -48.55
N ARG A 829 12.86 46.70 -47.51
CA ARG A 829 13.39 46.12 -46.26
C ARG A 829 13.97 44.72 -46.46
N ALA A 830 13.33 43.88 -47.27
CA ALA A 830 13.84 42.55 -47.61
C ALA A 830 15.16 42.59 -48.38
N GLN A 831 15.33 43.57 -49.27
CA GLN A 831 16.60 43.84 -49.98
C GLN A 831 17.71 44.22 -49.00
N THR A 832 17.45 45.12 -48.06
CA THR A 832 18.41 45.53 -47.02
C THR A 832 18.86 44.31 -46.19
N LEU A 833 17.94 43.45 -45.78
CA LEU A 833 18.25 42.23 -45.01
C LEU A 833 19.10 41.24 -45.81
N THR A 834 18.79 41.03 -47.09
CA THR A 834 19.57 40.12 -47.95
C THR A 834 20.99 40.65 -48.20
N MET A 835 21.14 41.96 -48.38
CA MET A 835 22.44 42.61 -48.47
C MET A 835 23.24 42.53 -47.17
N TRP A 836 22.57 42.60 -46.03
CA TRP A 836 23.18 42.45 -44.71
C TRP A 836 23.74 41.05 -44.47
N VAL A 837 23.00 39.99 -44.80
CA VAL A 837 23.49 38.60 -44.66
C VAL A 837 24.75 38.35 -45.50
N ARG A 838 24.86 38.96 -46.69
CA ARG A 838 26.06 38.85 -47.54
C ARG A 838 27.32 39.48 -46.91
N ARG A 839 27.18 40.28 -45.85
CA ARG A 839 28.29 40.95 -45.17
C ARG A 839 28.74 40.27 -43.89
N TRP A 840 28.09 39.18 -43.46
CA TRP A 840 28.50 38.44 -42.27
C TRP A 840 29.85 37.75 -42.49
N LYS A 841 30.75 37.81 -41.50
CA LYS A 841 32.08 37.19 -41.58
C LYS A 841 32.05 35.72 -41.14
N ARG A 842 31.10 35.33 -40.27
CA ARG A 842 30.87 33.91 -39.90
C ARG A 842 30.34 33.13 -41.11
N LEU A 843 30.79 31.88 -41.27
CA LEU A 843 30.43 31.01 -42.40
C LEU A 843 28.90 30.86 -42.52
N VAL A 844 28.27 31.67 -43.37
CA VAL A 844 26.85 31.57 -43.70
C VAL A 844 26.65 30.40 -44.65
N SER A 845 25.63 29.57 -44.40
CA SER A 845 25.28 28.52 -45.36
C SER A 845 24.88 29.19 -46.68
N ARG A 846 25.47 28.73 -47.80
CA ARG A 846 25.08 29.21 -49.14
C ARG A 846 23.57 29.07 -49.37
N GLN A 847 22.99 28.04 -48.77
CA GLN A 847 21.55 27.78 -48.74
C GLN A 847 20.73 28.93 -48.16
N LEU A 848 21.15 29.56 -47.04
CA LEU A 848 20.43 30.71 -46.47
C LEU A 848 20.35 31.88 -47.46
N ILE A 849 21.46 32.19 -48.13
CA ILE A 849 21.52 33.29 -49.11
C ILE A 849 20.61 32.99 -50.31
N ASP A 850 20.62 31.75 -50.79
CA ASP A 850 19.78 31.31 -51.92
C ASP A 850 18.28 31.38 -51.56
N GLU A 851 17.89 30.91 -50.36
CA GLU A 851 16.52 30.98 -49.86
C GLU A 851 16.03 32.43 -49.67
N LEU A 852 16.86 33.29 -49.07
CA LEU A 852 16.53 34.71 -48.90
C LEU A 852 16.37 35.43 -50.25
N THR A 853 17.26 35.14 -51.21
CA THR A 853 17.18 35.70 -52.57
C THR A 853 15.91 35.22 -53.29
N SER A 854 15.46 33.98 -53.04
CA SER A 854 14.19 33.47 -53.57
C SER A 854 12.99 34.19 -52.98
N LEU A 855 12.96 34.39 -51.66
CA LEU A 855 11.89 35.14 -50.97
C LEU A 855 11.85 36.62 -51.40
N GLU A 856 13.01 37.25 -51.61
CA GLU A 856 13.12 38.61 -52.14
C GLU A 856 12.50 38.74 -53.54
N ARG A 857 12.74 37.77 -54.43
CA ARG A 857 12.13 37.76 -55.77
C ARG A 857 10.61 37.60 -55.71
N LEU A 858 10.10 36.77 -54.80
CA LEU A 858 8.66 36.60 -54.60
C LEU A 858 7.98 37.87 -54.09
N LEU A 859 8.67 38.67 -53.26
CA LEU A 859 8.19 39.99 -52.84
C LEU A 859 8.13 41.02 -53.97
N ALA A 860 8.96 40.85 -55.01
CA ALA A 860 9.05 41.74 -56.16
C ALA A 860 7.96 41.50 -57.22
N LEU A 861 7.35 40.30 -57.21
CA LEU A 861 6.13 39.95 -57.94
C LEU A 861 4.93 40.43 -57.12
#